data_AF-S8A4U7-F1
#
_entry.id   AF-S8A4U7-F1
#
_cell.length_a   1.000
_cell.length_b   1.000
_cell.length_c   1.000
_cell.angle_alpha   90.00
_cell.angle_beta   90.00
_cell.angle_gamma   90.00
#
_symmetry.space_group_name_H-M   'P 1'
#
loop_
_entity.id
_entity.type
_entity.pdbx_description
1 polymer ?
#
loop_
_entity_poly.entity_id
_entity_poly.type
_entity_poly.pdbx_seq_one_letter_code
_entity_poly.pdbx_strand_id
1 'polypeptide(L)'
;MPVVKGGVWTNVEDEILKASVSKYGLNQWARVSSLLARKTPKQCKARWLEWLDPGIRKIEWSKEEDEKLLHLAKLMPTQWRTIAPLVGRTATQCLERYQKLLDDAEARENEELGLGGPDGAETSAPTADQVRKLRPGEMDPDPETKPARPDAIDMDEDEKEMLSEARARLANTQGKKAKRKARERQLEASRRLAVLQKRRELKHAGINIKLTNRKKGQMDYNADIPFEKKPTAGFYDTSDEQARNERSLQAFDPRKAVVQSKRKGDQDDDNDPKRRKKGQNSDMAAAKKAAQLQNMREKEQMSKRKMLVLPMPQVGDSELEDIVKMGIAGVHANKLASSSENESTKGLVGDYTNVINSGMPIRTPRAPPQEDHIANEIRNIRALTETQSSLLGGENTPLHEGKGTTGFEGMTPKRADIVTPNPMATPMRLSAPGATPLRPGQTPMRTPRDTLAINANGSSGFVGETPREQKMRLSSLKSQLQHGFASLPKPQETEWEFELPDDDADGEPSGVEVLEEDAEERDKRLNAMREAQERLEFARRTQVVQRGLPRPSVLDIDALYQSFSTSGTSPEELIQNEMSLLIASDAMKFPVQGGKVTGIPKPLKEVDDGSLERARLEILVELPADVLKQMNKTYAVGWDGVYNTGGLPGVDGYGDDEETDKRAAMTGIFEAVQSNLIKNAEAGNKLEKKLSLTLGGYQNRQRILSQKITEAYAAVIDAKSKLDSFKTLAISEEDAIPRRLDSLRGEVEFVQRREMEAQMIYKARKEELDGLGERMVINGTARHPTFSDLNIKMVTFEPPPELALKDPPAVAPQLVAPEPEHCPGPESQNAGKSDACEGCPNQKICAAAPKGPDPDLPFITSRLSSIRHKLLVLSGKGGVGKSTFSTMLSHAFAATSPDTQVGIMDIDICGPSIPKMLGAENETIHVSSSGWSPVYVADNLCLMSIQFMLPNPDDAIIWRGAKKNGMIKRFLKDVEWGDLDWLVVDTPPGTSDEHLSVNTYMRESGVSGAVVVTTPQEVALLDVRKEIDFCRKAGIRVLGIVENMSGFVCPNCKGESQIFRATTGGGEALAKEVGVEFLGRVPLDPRIGMACDYGESFFDAYPDSPACTALMEVVEKVRGLVGDETKKE
;
A
#
# COMPACT_ATOMS: atom_id res chain seq x y z
N MET A 1 7.61 8.30 -22.68
CA MET A 1 8.58 9.17 -21.98
C MET A 1 9.64 8.30 -21.32
N PRO A 2 10.94 8.45 -21.64
CA PRO A 2 12.00 7.76 -20.93
C PRO A 2 12.01 8.27 -19.49
N VAL A 3 11.80 7.37 -18.52
CA VAL A 3 11.82 7.70 -17.09
C VAL A 3 13.21 8.27 -16.77
N VAL A 4 13.29 9.58 -16.55
CA VAL A 4 14.51 10.25 -16.09
C VAL A 4 14.78 9.71 -14.68
N LYS A 5 15.69 8.73 -14.58
CA LYS A 5 16.06 8.09 -13.31
C LYS A 5 17.11 8.95 -12.63
N GLY A 6 16.72 9.68 -11.60
CA GLY A 6 17.59 10.57 -10.85
C GLY A 6 16.82 11.59 -10.03
N GLY A 7 17.53 12.38 -9.23
CA GLY A 7 16.95 13.44 -8.42
C GLY A 7 17.26 13.30 -6.92
N VAL A 8 16.86 14.33 -6.18
CA VAL A 8 17.05 14.44 -4.73
C VAL A 8 16.41 13.26 -4.00
N TRP A 9 17.03 12.83 -2.90
CA TRP A 9 16.53 11.76 -2.04
C TRP A 9 15.49 12.29 -1.05
N THR A 10 14.35 11.61 -0.91
CA THR A 10 13.34 11.92 0.11
C THR A 10 13.48 11.00 1.33
N ASN A 11 12.91 11.42 2.47
CA ASN A 11 12.98 10.62 3.69
C ASN A 11 12.18 9.31 3.57
N VAL A 12 11.04 9.31 2.86
CA VAL A 12 10.32 8.09 2.43
C VAL A 12 11.24 7.10 1.70
N GLU A 13 12.00 7.55 0.70
CA GLU A 13 12.90 6.70 -0.07
C GLU A 13 14.01 6.10 0.80
N ASP A 14 14.60 6.91 1.69
CA ASP A 14 15.65 6.48 2.62
C ASP A 14 15.13 5.42 3.61
N GLU A 15 13.92 5.57 4.15
CA GLU A 15 13.33 4.59 5.07
C GLU A 15 12.98 3.27 4.35
N ILE A 16 12.46 3.34 3.13
CA ILE A 16 12.23 2.15 2.29
C ILE A 16 13.57 1.47 1.98
N LEU A 17 14.63 2.23 1.70
CA LEU A 17 15.97 1.72 1.44
C LEU A 17 16.52 0.98 2.66
N LYS A 18 16.42 1.56 3.88
CA LYS A 18 16.81 0.90 5.14
C LYS A 18 16.06 -0.42 5.37
N ALA A 19 14.74 -0.41 5.22
CA ALA A 19 13.91 -1.60 5.40
C ALA A 19 14.23 -2.68 4.36
N SER A 20 14.52 -2.27 3.12
CA SER A 20 14.89 -3.17 2.03
C SER A 20 16.27 -3.81 2.25
N VAL A 21 17.26 -3.03 2.71
CA VAL A 21 18.59 -3.56 3.05
C VAL A 21 18.50 -4.51 4.24
N SER A 22 17.64 -4.24 5.23
CA SER A 22 17.39 -5.17 6.34
C SER A 22 16.82 -6.52 5.87
N LYS A 23 15.94 -6.54 4.85
CA LYS A 23 15.34 -7.76 4.30
C LYS A 23 16.24 -8.52 3.31
N TYR A 24 16.89 -7.80 2.39
CA TYR A 24 17.60 -8.39 1.24
C TYR A 24 19.13 -8.41 1.39
N GLY A 25 19.67 -7.65 2.35
CA GLY A 25 21.11 -7.50 2.58
C GLY A 25 21.81 -6.58 1.57
N LEU A 26 23.12 -6.39 1.78
CA LEU A 26 23.98 -5.44 1.05
C LEU A 26 24.45 -5.94 -0.33
N ASN A 27 24.05 -7.15 -0.75
CA ASN A 27 24.52 -7.74 -2.01
C ASN A 27 23.47 -7.69 -3.14
N GLN A 28 22.19 -7.41 -2.81
CA GLN A 28 21.07 -7.51 -3.76
C GLN A 28 20.48 -6.14 -4.15
N TRP A 29 21.32 -5.20 -4.58
CA TRP A 29 20.91 -3.82 -4.90
C TRP A 29 19.87 -3.70 -6.02
N ALA A 30 19.84 -4.63 -6.98
CA ALA A 30 18.81 -4.63 -8.03
C ALA A 30 17.41 -4.89 -7.46
N ARG A 31 17.31 -5.76 -6.44
CA ARG A 31 16.05 -6.06 -5.78
C ARG A 31 15.60 -4.92 -4.87
N VAL A 32 16.55 -4.26 -4.21
CA VAL A 32 16.32 -3.06 -3.40
C VAL A 32 15.82 -1.91 -4.27
N SER A 33 16.49 -1.61 -5.38
CA SER A 33 16.06 -0.58 -6.34
C SER A 33 14.71 -0.88 -6.98
N SER A 34 14.32 -2.16 -7.12
CA SER A 34 12.97 -2.50 -7.61
C SER A 34 11.81 -2.10 -6.68
N LEU A 35 12.09 -1.68 -5.44
CA LEU A 35 11.11 -1.10 -4.52
C LEU A 35 11.05 0.44 -4.61
N LEU A 36 12.01 1.07 -5.28
CA LEU A 36 12.14 2.52 -5.42
C LEU A 36 12.01 2.88 -6.91
N ALA A 37 10.84 3.38 -7.32
CA ALA A 37 10.49 3.55 -8.74
C ALA A 37 11.47 4.45 -9.54
N ARG A 38 12.04 5.49 -8.90
CA ARG A 38 12.88 6.52 -9.55
C ARG A 38 14.38 6.37 -9.28
N LYS A 39 14.81 5.38 -8.48
CA LYS A 39 16.21 5.23 -8.05
C LYS A 39 16.83 3.95 -8.61
N THR A 40 18.03 4.07 -9.18
CA THR A 40 18.76 2.94 -9.77
C THR A 40 19.50 2.11 -8.72
N PRO A 41 19.94 0.87 -9.03
CA PRO A 41 20.71 0.05 -8.10
C PRO A 41 22.04 0.68 -7.69
N LYS A 42 22.67 1.43 -8.61
CA LYS A 42 23.93 2.15 -8.34
C LYS A 42 23.70 3.31 -7.37
N GLN A 43 22.64 4.10 -7.59
CA GLN A 43 22.26 5.21 -6.71
C GLN A 43 21.88 4.69 -5.32
N CYS A 44 21.11 3.59 -5.20
CA CYS A 44 20.78 2.98 -3.91
C CYS A 44 22.04 2.51 -3.14
N LYS A 45 23.00 1.91 -3.85
CA LYS A 45 24.27 1.49 -3.27
C LYS A 45 25.12 2.68 -2.83
N ALA A 46 25.23 3.71 -3.67
CA ALA A 46 25.97 4.93 -3.36
C ALA A 46 25.34 5.68 -2.17
N ARG A 47 24.02 5.85 -2.16
CA ARG A 47 23.27 6.43 -1.04
C ARG A 47 23.49 5.68 0.27
N TRP A 48 23.54 4.34 0.22
CA TRP A 48 23.86 3.55 1.39
C TRP A 48 25.27 3.83 1.91
N LEU A 49 26.28 3.73 1.04
CA LEU A 49 27.69 3.86 1.42
C LEU A 49 28.11 5.29 1.79
N GLU A 50 27.44 6.31 1.26
CA GLU A 50 27.77 7.72 1.50
C GLU A 50 26.92 8.36 2.61
N TRP A 51 25.71 7.85 2.85
CA TRP A 51 24.80 8.47 3.82
C TRP A 51 24.13 7.51 4.82
N LEU A 52 23.61 6.36 4.42
CA LEU A 52 22.73 5.56 5.29
C LEU A 52 23.43 4.51 6.16
N ASP A 53 24.65 4.12 5.82
CA ASP A 53 25.40 3.13 6.59
C ASP A 53 25.61 3.62 8.03
N PRO A 54 25.17 2.85 9.06
CA PRO A 54 25.40 3.20 10.46
C PRO A 54 26.87 3.37 10.85
N GLY A 55 27.82 2.86 10.05
CA GLY A 55 29.25 3.08 10.23
C GLY A 55 29.70 4.51 9.93
N ILE A 56 28.88 5.33 9.27
CA ILE A 56 29.22 6.71 8.88
C ILE A 56 28.95 7.66 10.05
N ARG A 57 29.98 8.41 10.44
CA ARG A 57 29.87 9.44 11.47
C ARG A 57 29.30 10.72 10.85
N LYS A 58 28.14 11.17 11.33
CA LYS A 58 27.48 12.44 10.93
C LYS A 58 27.54 13.53 11.99
N ILE A 59 28.34 13.31 13.03
CA ILE A 59 28.58 14.28 14.10
C ILE A 59 29.55 15.37 13.63
N GLU A 60 29.63 16.47 14.38
CA GLU A 60 30.56 17.57 14.12
C GLU A 60 32.03 17.09 14.05
N TRP A 61 32.88 17.84 13.35
CA TRP A 61 34.30 17.54 13.18
C TRP A 61 35.07 17.90 14.47
N SER A 62 35.94 17.00 14.92
CA SER A 62 36.86 17.29 16.02
C SER A 62 38.12 17.99 15.51
N LYS A 63 38.78 18.76 16.37
CA LYS A 63 40.06 19.42 16.01
C LYS A 63 41.13 18.41 15.59
N GLU A 64 41.19 17.25 16.26
CA GLU A 64 42.11 16.16 15.90
C GLU A 64 41.80 15.56 14.51
N GLU A 65 40.53 15.49 14.12
CA GLU A 65 40.11 15.03 12.79
C GLU A 65 40.51 16.02 11.69
N ASP A 66 40.35 17.32 11.95
CA ASP A 66 40.75 18.38 11.03
C ASP A 66 42.27 18.44 10.83
N GLU A 67 43.06 18.32 11.91
CA GLU A 67 44.54 18.24 11.84
C GLU A 67 44.98 17.01 11.03
N LYS A 68 44.37 15.86 11.30
CA LYS A 68 44.66 14.61 10.58
C LYS A 68 44.29 14.72 9.10
N LEU A 69 43.17 15.38 8.78
CA LEU A 69 42.71 15.61 7.41
C LEU A 69 43.69 16.50 6.63
N LEU A 70 44.11 17.62 7.21
CA LEU A 70 45.07 18.54 6.59
C LEU A 70 46.43 17.86 6.36
N HIS A 71 46.92 17.12 7.36
CA HIS A 71 48.18 16.37 7.25
C HIS A 71 48.14 15.31 6.14
N LEU A 72 47.05 14.54 6.08
CA LEU A 72 46.89 13.50 5.05
C LEU A 72 46.67 14.09 3.64
N ALA A 73 45.96 15.21 3.52
CA ALA A 73 45.77 15.91 2.25
C ALA A 73 47.08 16.47 1.70
N LYS A 74 48.00 16.88 2.59
CA LYS A 74 49.36 17.30 2.24
C LYS A 74 50.24 16.14 1.76
N LEU A 75 50.12 14.97 2.40
CA LEU A 75 50.90 13.77 2.03
C LEU A 75 50.37 13.09 0.75
N MET A 76 49.05 13.10 0.54
CA MET A 76 48.39 12.45 -0.59
C MET A 76 47.42 13.43 -1.28
N PRO A 77 47.92 14.34 -2.13
CA PRO A 77 47.09 15.35 -2.77
C PRO A 77 45.95 14.74 -3.58
N THR A 78 44.72 15.22 -3.37
CA THR A 78 43.49 14.84 -4.10
C THR A 78 43.05 13.37 -4.02
N GLN A 79 43.67 12.54 -3.16
CA GLN A 79 43.34 11.11 -3.03
C GLN A 79 42.28 10.82 -1.95
N TRP A 80 41.11 11.45 -2.07
CA TRP A 80 40.07 11.44 -1.02
C TRP A 80 39.54 10.06 -0.64
N ARG A 81 39.50 9.12 -1.59
CA ARG A 81 39.07 7.73 -1.32
C ARG A 81 40.06 6.95 -0.45
N THR A 82 41.34 7.30 -0.50
CA THR A 82 42.39 6.69 0.32
C THR A 82 42.45 7.36 1.70
N ILE A 83 42.22 8.68 1.74
CA ILE A 83 42.23 9.47 2.98
C ILE A 83 41.01 9.14 3.87
N ALA A 84 39.82 8.99 3.28
CA ALA A 84 38.57 8.78 4.01
C ALA A 84 38.59 7.64 5.05
N PRO A 85 39.04 6.41 4.70
CA PRO A 85 39.16 5.33 5.68
C PRO A 85 40.15 5.61 6.83
N LEU A 86 41.19 6.44 6.59
CA LEU A 86 42.20 6.78 7.61
C LEU A 86 41.69 7.83 8.59
N VAL A 87 40.83 8.75 8.12
CA VAL A 87 40.15 9.77 8.93
C VAL A 87 38.91 9.18 9.63
N GLY A 88 38.25 8.19 9.03
CA GLY A 88 37.02 7.58 9.53
C GLY A 88 35.75 8.34 9.15
N ARG A 89 35.76 9.02 8.00
CA ARG A 89 34.65 9.78 7.40
C ARG A 89 34.50 9.37 5.92
N THR A 90 33.47 9.85 5.22
CA THR A 90 33.33 9.59 3.78
C THR A 90 34.25 10.49 2.96
N ALA A 91 34.59 10.08 1.72
CA ALA A 91 35.49 10.85 0.85
C ALA A 91 34.93 12.24 0.52
N THR A 92 33.62 12.33 0.37
CA THR A 92 32.87 13.54 0.06
C THR A 92 32.84 14.49 1.26
N GLN A 93 32.58 13.98 2.48
CA GLN A 93 32.69 14.75 3.73
C GLN A 93 34.10 15.31 3.95
N CYS A 94 35.15 14.50 3.70
CA CYS A 94 36.53 14.94 3.82
C CYS A 94 36.88 16.08 2.84
N LEU A 95 36.43 15.98 1.59
CA LEU A 95 36.67 17.00 0.57
C LEU A 95 35.96 18.31 0.91
N GLU A 96 34.66 18.25 1.26
CA GLU A 96 33.86 19.44 1.61
C GLU A 96 34.44 20.14 2.85
N ARG A 97 34.83 19.37 3.87
CA ARG A 97 35.46 19.92 5.07
C ARG A 97 36.80 20.57 4.75
N TYR A 98 37.64 19.92 3.95
CA TYR A 98 38.94 20.46 3.56
C TYR A 98 38.80 21.78 2.81
N GLN A 99 37.88 21.86 1.84
CA GLN A 99 37.59 23.09 1.11
C GLN A 99 37.10 24.21 2.05
N LYS A 100 36.17 23.88 2.95
CA LYS A 100 35.69 24.85 3.94
C LYS A 100 36.78 25.39 4.85
N LEU A 101 37.73 24.54 5.27
CA LEU A 101 38.87 24.97 6.08
C LEU A 101 39.80 25.93 5.31
N LEU A 102 39.99 25.72 4.01
CA LEU A 102 40.74 26.66 3.16
C LEU A 102 40.00 28.00 3.00
N ASP A 103 38.71 27.95 2.68
CA ASP A 103 37.88 29.15 2.50
C ASP A 103 37.77 29.98 3.80
N ASP A 104 37.59 29.32 4.96
CA ASP A 104 37.55 29.97 6.29
C ASP A 104 38.89 30.68 6.62
N ALA A 105 40.01 30.14 6.15
CA ALA A 105 41.32 30.77 6.34
C ALA A 105 41.54 31.96 5.40
N GLU A 106 41.15 31.85 4.12
CA GLU A 106 41.18 32.95 3.17
C GLU A 106 40.34 34.14 3.64
N ALA A 107 39.15 33.86 4.18
CA ALA A 107 38.27 34.88 4.76
C ALA A 107 38.93 35.59 5.94
N ARG A 108 39.55 34.85 6.86
CA ARG A 108 40.27 35.43 8.01
C ARG A 108 41.49 36.24 7.60
N GLU A 109 42.25 35.79 6.60
CA GLU A 109 43.41 36.55 6.11
C GLU A 109 43.00 37.84 5.42
N ASN A 110 41.95 37.82 4.60
CA ASN A 110 41.43 39.02 3.97
C ASN A 110 40.88 40.03 5.00
N GLU A 111 40.33 39.53 6.12
CA GLU A 111 39.87 40.35 7.24
C GLU A 111 41.05 40.90 8.08
N GLU A 112 42.08 40.09 8.35
CA GLU A 112 43.30 40.47 9.09
C GLU A 112 44.18 41.47 8.32
N LEU A 113 44.21 41.39 6.98
CA LEU A 113 44.92 42.33 6.10
C LEU A 113 44.14 43.62 5.81
N GLY A 114 42.92 43.79 6.36
CA GLY A 114 42.15 45.04 6.25
C GLY A 114 41.76 45.42 4.81
N LEU A 115 41.78 44.46 3.87
CA LEU A 115 41.45 44.67 2.46
C LEU A 115 39.93 44.55 2.19
N GLY A 116 39.12 44.26 3.21
CA GLY A 116 37.67 44.42 3.18
C GLY A 116 37.29 45.89 3.37
N GLY A 117 37.14 46.64 2.28
CA GLY A 117 36.67 48.02 2.33
C GLY A 117 35.26 48.14 2.94
N PRO A 118 34.95 49.24 3.65
CA PRO A 118 33.58 49.58 4.00
C PRO A 118 32.87 50.07 2.74
N ASP A 119 31.65 49.58 2.52
CA ASP A 119 30.72 49.97 1.45
C ASP A 119 30.98 49.42 0.04
N GLY A 120 30.13 48.48 -0.38
CA GLY A 120 29.94 48.13 -1.79
C GLY A 120 29.72 46.63 -2.05
N ALA A 121 28.49 46.16 -1.86
CA ALA A 121 28.07 44.78 -2.16
C ALA A 121 28.10 44.40 -3.66
N GLU A 122 28.58 45.28 -4.55
CA GLU A 122 28.57 45.07 -6.01
C GLU A 122 29.96 44.92 -6.65
N THR A 123 31.06 45.11 -5.90
CA THR A 123 32.44 44.96 -6.42
C THR A 123 33.33 44.03 -5.59
N SER A 124 32.77 43.29 -4.63
CA SER A 124 33.49 42.18 -4.03
C SER A 124 33.65 41.07 -5.06
N ALA A 125 34.87 40.54 -5.19
CA ALA A 125 35.08 39.33 -5.98
C ALA A 125 34.09 38.26 -5.47
N PRO A 126 33.34 37.57 -6.36
CA PRO A 126 32.35 36.60 -5.93
C PRO A 126 33.04 35.58 -5.03
N THR A 127 32.54 35.42 -3.80
CA THR A 127 33.07 34.46 -2.84
C THR A 127 33.14 33.11 -3.55
N ALA A 128 34.18 32.30 -3.32
CA ALA A 128 34.37 31.03 -4.03
C ALA A 128 33.10 30.13 -3.97
N ASP A 129 32.33 30.26 -2.89
CA ASP A 129 31.03 29.63 -2.65
C ASP A 129 29.90 30.07 -3.62
N GLN A 130 29.95 31.29 -4.16
CA GLN A 130 29.01 31.80 -5.16
C GLN A 130 29.34 31.31 -6.58
N VAL A 131 30.63 31.11 -6.89
CA VAL A 131 31.09 30.59 -8.19
C VAL A 131 30.84 29.06 -8.29
N ARG A 132 30.84 28.37 -7.16
CA ARG A 132 30.65 26.90 -7.05
C ARG A 132 29.18 26.48 -6.97
N LYS A 133 28.22 27.40 -6.75
CA LYS A 133 26.79 27.08 -6.81
C LYS A 133 26.41 26.76 -8.25
N LEU A 134 25.79 25.58 -8.43
CA LEU A 134 25.22 25.13 -9.70
C LEU A 134 24.38 26.25 -10.32
N ARG A 135 24.53 26.46 -11.63
CA ARG A 135 23.71 27.45 -12.33
C ARG A 135 22.23 27.03 -12.22
N PRO A 136 21.28 27.98 -12.12
CA PRO A 136 19.87 27.63 -12.14
C PRO A 136 19.54 26.74 -13.36
N GLY A 137 19.19 25.48 -13.11
CA GLY A 137 18.89 24.47 -14.13
C GLY A 137 19.90 23.31 -14.28
N GLU A 138 21.05 23.37 -13.61
CA GLU A 138 22.03 22.28 -13.62
C GLU A 138 21.69 21.20 -12.57
N MET A 139 21.69 19.93 -12.97
CA MET A 139 21.44 18.81 -12.06
C MET A 139 22.69 18.50 -11.24
N ASP A 140 22.51 18.32 -9.93
CA ASP A 140 23.58 17.93 -9.03
C ASP A 140 24.17 16.57 -9.43
N PRO A 141 25.49 16.47 -9.64
CA PRO A 141 26.14 15.21 -10.00
C PRO A 141 26.12 14.16 -8.88
N ASP A 142 26.14 14.54 -7.60
CA ASP A 142 26.25 13.61 -6.45
C ASP A 142 25.15 13.83 -5.38
N PRO A 143 23.85 13.69 -5.73
CA PRO A 143 22.73 13.92 -4.82
C PRO A 143 22.67 12.93 -3.64
N GLU A 144 23.37 11.79 -3.72
CA GLU A 144 23.44 10.76 -2.68
C GLU A 144 24.15 11.22 -1.40
N THR A 145 24.95 12.28 -1.47
CA THR A 145 25.72 12.81 -0.34
C THR A 145 24.91 13.78 0.52
N LYS A 146 23.82 14.33 -0.03
CA LYS A 146 23.04 15.40 0.60
C LYS A 146 21.98 14.87 1.58
N PRO A 147 21.57 15.66 2.59
CA PRO A 147 20.46 15.29 3.45
C PRO A 147 19.17 15.02 2.67
N ALA A 148 18.37 14.08 3.16
CA ALA A 148 17.08 13.77 2.55
C ALA A 148 16.10 14.94 2.72
N ARG A 149 15.28 15.19 1.70
CA ARG A 149 14.18 16.14 1.79
C ARG A 149 13.12 15.61 2.76
N PRO A 150 12.64 16.42 3.72
CA PRO A 150 11.52 16.05 4.59
C PRO A 150 10.28 15.73 3.78
N ASP A 151 9.47 14.80 4.30
CA ASP A 151 8.24 14.35 3.64
C ASP A 151 7.22 15.49 3.56
N ALA A 152 6.58 15.65 2.41
CA ALA A 152 5.51 16.63 2.25
C ALA A 152 4.27 16.21 3.06
N ILE A 153 3.57 17.18 3.66
CA ILE A 153 2.35 16.92 4.46
C ILE A 153 1.29 16.21 3.61
N ASP A 154 1.15 16.63 2.35
CA ASP A 154 0.40 15.89 1.36
C ASP A 154 1.37 15.14 0.45
N MET A 155 1.62 13.86 0.78
CA MET A 155 2.44 12.99 -0.06
C MET A 155 1.74 12.75 -1.40
N ASP A 156 2.50 12.79 -2.49
CA ASP A 156 1.98 12.51 -3.82
C ASP A 156 1.49 11.05 -3.92
N GLU A 157 0.63 10.78 -4.91
CA GLU A 157 0.11 9.43 -5.17
C GLU A 157 1.24 8.42 -5.42
N ASP A 158 2.29 8.84 -6.12
CA ASP A 158 3.50 8.04 -6.38
C ASP A 158 4.20 7.60 -5.08
N GLU A 159 4.35 8.49 -4.09
CA GLU A 159 5.02 8.18 -2.82
C GLU A 159 4.16 7.27 -1.94
N LYS A 160 2.85 7.52 -1.92
CA LYS A 160 1.86 6.68 -1.22
C LYS A 160 1.82 5.27 -1.84
N GLU A 161 1.80 5.17 -3.16
CA GLU A 161 1.83 3.90 -3.88
C GLU A 161 3.15 3.15 -3.61
N MET A 162 4.29 3.84 -3.71
CA MET A 162 5.61 3.27 -3.43
C MET A 162 5.70 2.71 -2.00
N LEU A 163 5.19 3.42 -0.99
CA LEU A 163 5.11 2.95 0.39
C LEU A 163 4.20 1.72 0.54
N SER A 164 3.05 1.72 -0.13
CA SER A 164 2.11 0.61 -0.08
C SER A 164 2.69 -0.66 -0.73
N GLU A 165 3.40 -0.49 -1.86
CA GLU A 165 4.08 -1.56 -2.57
C GLU A 165 5.23 -2.11 -1.74
N ALA A 166 6.06 -1.23 -1.17
CA ALA A 166 7.16 -1.62 -0.29
C ALA A 166 6.65 -2.45 0.90
N ARG A 167 5.59 -2.00 1.58
CA ARG A 167 4.97 -2.75 2.69
C ARG A 167 4.48 -4.14 2.25
N ALA A 168 3.77 -4.22 1.12
CA ALA A 168 3.27 -5.49 0.60
C ALA A 168 4.42 -6.46 0.23
N ARG A 169 5.48 -5.95 -0.41
CA ARG A 169 6.66 -6.74 -0.78
C ARG A 169 7.47 -7.18 0.44
N LEU A 170 7.62 -6.33 1.45
CA LEU A 170 8.32 -6.66 2.70
C LEU A 170 7.55 -7.70 3.52
N ALA A 171 6.21 -7.62 3.58
CA ALA A 171 5.37 -8.62 4.27
C ALA A 171 5.36 -9.99 3.57
N ASN A 172 5.49 -10.03 2.25
CA ASN A 172 5.45 -11.28 1.51
C ASN A 172 6.76 -12.07 1.60
N THR A 173 6.69 -13.27 2.16
CA THR A 173 7.77 -14.29 2.15
C THR A 173 7.42 -15.52 1.31
N GLN A 174 6.16 -15.64 0.88
CA GLN A 174 5.66 -16.82 0.18
C GLN A 174 5.79 -16.70 -1.35
N GLY A 175 6.38 -17.73 -1.96
CA GLY A 175 6.47 -17.85 -3.41
C GLY A 175 5.15 -18.25 -4.08
N LYS A 176 5.13 -18.22 -5.43
CA LYS A 176 3.94 -18.56 -6.25
C LYS A 176 3.38 -19.97 -5.93
N LYS A 177 4.26 -20.96 -5.72
CA LYS A 177 3.86 -22.35 -5.40
C LYS A 177 3.17 -22.46 -4.04
N ALA A 178 3.67 -21.75 -3.02
CA ALA A 178 3.06 -21.73 -1.70
C ALA A 178 1.69 -21.05 -1.73
N LYS A 179 1.58 -19.89 -2.38
CA LYS A 179 0.29 -19.20 -2.54
C LYS A 179 -0.73 -20.02 -3.33
N ARG A 180 -0.30 -20.69 -4.40
CA ARG A 180 -1.16 -21.60 -5.18
C ARG A 180 -1.65 -22.76 -4.31
N LYS A 181 -0.74 -23.43 -3.60
CA LYS A 181 -1.07 -24.56 -2.73
C LYS A 181 -2.00 -24.16 -1.56
N ALA A 182 -1.84 -22.94 -1.05
CA ALA A 182 -2.75 -22.38 -0.04
C ALA A 182 -4.17 -22.16 -0.59
N ARG A 183 -4.30 -21.58 -1.80
CA ARG A 183 -5.60 -21.43 -2.46
C ARG A 183 -6.24 -22.77 -2.83
N GLU A 184 -5.46 -23.72 -3.33
CA GLU A 184 -5.93 -25.08 -3.61
C GLU A 184 -6.46 -25.75 -2.35
N ARG A 185 -5.74 -25.63 -1.22
CA ARG A 185 -6.19 -26.15 0.07
C ARG A 185 -7.49 -25.48 0.55
N GLN A 186 -7.64 -24.16 0.36
CA GLN A 186 -8.87 -23.44 0.70
C GLN A 186 -10.05 -23.88 -0.17
N LEU A 187 -9.85 -24.02 -1.48
CA LEU A 187 -10.87 -24.49 -2.41
C LEU A 187 -11.25 -25.94 -2.12
N GLU A 188 -10.30 -26.79 -1.77
CA GLU A 188 -10.55 -28.18 -1.36
C GLU A 188 -11.34 -28.25 -0.05
N ALA A 189 -11.01 -27.41 0.94
CA ALA A 189 -11.77 -27.31 2.18
C ALA A 189 -13.21 -26.81 1.94
N SER A 190 -13.38 -25.78 1.11
CA SER A 190 -14.69 -25.24 0.71
C SER A 190 -15.52 -26.29 -0.04
N ARG A 191 -14.92 -26.96 -1.03
CA ARG A 191 -15.55 -28.06 -1.76
C ARG A 191 -15.98 -29.18 -0.82
N ARG A 192 -15.13 -29.56 0.14
CA ARG A 192 -15.45 -30.59 1.13
C ARG A 192 -16.64 -30.18 2.00
N LEU A 193 -16.72 -28.93 2.44
CA LEU A 193 -17.86 -28.42 3.21
C LEU A 193 -19.15 -28.42 2.39
N ALA A 194 -19.11 -27.97 1.14
CA ALA A 194 -20.28 -27.99 0.24
C ALA A 194 -20.77 -29.41 -0.04
N VAL A 195 -19.85 -30.36 -0.28
CA VAL A 195 -20.19 -31.78 -0.47
C VAL A 195 -20.79 -32.37 0.82
N LEU A 196 -20.27 -32.01 1.99
CA LEU A 196 -20.82 -32.45 3.27
C LEU A 196 -22.21 -31.87 3.53
N GLN A 197 -22.46 -30.61 3.16
CA GLN A 197 -23.76 -29.98 3.29
C GLN A 197 -24.80 -30.66 2.40
N LYS A 198 -24.51 -30.80 1.09
CA LYS A 198 -25.39 -31.52 0.15
C LYS A 198 -25.70 -32.94 0.63
N ARG A 199 -24.70 -33.62 1.21
CA ARG A 199 -24.89 -34.96 1.78
C ARG A 199 -25.82 -34.95 2.99
N ARG A 200 -25.74 -33.95 3.87
CA ARG A 200 -26.68 -33.83 4.98
C ARG A 200 -28.09 -33.59 4.47
N GLU A 201 -28.26 -32.71 3.49
CA GLU A 201 -29.56 -32.43 2.87
C GLU A 201 -30.17 -33.69 2.25
N LEU A 202 -29.38 -34.43 1.46
CA LEU A 202 -29.81 -35.70 0.87
C LEU A 202 -30.14 -36.75 1.93
N LYS A 203 -29.35 -36.84 3.00
CA LYS A 203 -29.61 -37.77 4.10
C LYS A 203 -30.84 -37.39 4.92
N HIS A 204 -31.09 -36.09 5.12
CA HIS A 204 -32.30 -35.57 5.74
C HIS A 204 -33.54 -35.83 4.88
N ALA A 205 -33.38 -35.80 3.56
CA ALA A 205 -34.41 -36.22 2.60
C ALA A 205 -34.52 -37.77 2.47
N GLY A 206 -33.79 -38.54 3.28
CA GLY A 206 -33.86 -40.02 3.28
C GLY A 206 -33.01 -40.72 2.19
N ILE A 207 -32.32 -39.96 1.32
CA ILE A 207 -31.56 -40.51 0.19
C ILE A 207 -30.11 -40.82 0.64
N ASN A 208 -29.83 -42.10 0.90
CA ASN A 208 -28.50 -42.57 1.31
C ASN A 208 -27.60 -42.93 0.11
N ILE A 209 -26.91 -41.93 -0.44
CA ILE A 209 -25.92 -42.15 -1.51
C ILE A 209 -24.58 -42.62 -0.91
N LYS A 210 -24.09 -43.78 -1.36
CA LYS A 210 -22.75 -44.28 -1.01
C LYS A 210 -21.70 -43.56 -1.84
N LEU A 211 -20.68 -42.98 -1.21
CA LEU A 211 -19.56 -42.34 -1.89
C LEU A 211 -18.53 -43.40 -2.30
N THR A 212 -18.39 -43.67 -3.59
CA THR A 212 -17.30 -44.51 -4.10
C THR A 212 -16.14 -43.62 -4.53
N ASN A 213 -15.13 -43.47 -3.69
CA ASN A 213 -13.86 -42.86 -4.09
C ASN A 213 -12.77 -43.91 -4.00
N ARG A 214 -12.51 -44.60 -5.12
CA ARG A 214 -11.29 -45.39 -5.27
C ARG A 214 -10.55 -44.97 -6.51
N LYS A 215 -9.37 -44.40 -6.32
CA LYS A 215 -8.32 -44.40 -7.34
C LYS A 215 -7.57 -45.73 -7.22
N LYS A 216 -7.41 -46.45 -8.33
CA LYS A 216 -6.70 -47.73 -8.38
C LYS A 216 -5.27 -47.55 -7.83
N GLY A 217 -4.92 -48.24 -6.74
CA GLY A 217 -3.60 -48.17 -6.10
C GLY A 217 -3.49 -47.34 -4.81
N GLN A 218 -4.58 -46.74 -4.31
CA GLN A 218 -4.58 -46.03 -3.01
C GLN A 218 -5.20 -46.90 -1.91
N MET A 219 -4.49 -47.11 -0.79
CA MET A 219 -5.00 -47.84 0.38
C MET A 219 -6.07 -47.03 1.13
N ASP A 220 -7.07 -47.72 1.66
CA ASP A 220 -8.12 -47.11 2.48
C ASP A 220 -7.69 -47.11 3.96
N TYR A 221 -7.23 -45.95 4.41
CA TYR A 221 -6.77 -45.70 5.78
C TYR A 221 -7.86 -45.86 6.84
N ASN A 222 -9.15 -45.86 6.46
CA ASN A 222 -10.25 -46.05 7.40
C ASN A 222 -10.67 -47.52 7.51
N ALA A 223 -10.47 -48.31 6.46
CA ALA A 223 -10.85 -49.72 6.43
C ALA A 223 -9.80 -50.61 7.11
N ASP A 224 -8.52 -50.32 6.86
CA ASP A 224 -7.39 -51.08 7.40
C ASP A 224 -6.37 -50.13 8.06
N ILE A 225 -5.66 -50.66 9.08
CA ILE A 225 -4.52 -49.97 9.67
C ILE A 225 -3.34 -50.11 8.69
N PRO A 226 -2.87 -49.02 8.07
CA PRO A 226 -1.79 -49.11 7.10
C PRO A 226 -0.51 -49.58 7.78
N PHE A 227 0.11 -50.62 7.22
CA PHE A 227 1.36 -51.19 7.73
C PHE A 227 1.26 -51.59 9.22
N GLU A 228 0.15 -52.23 9.63
CA GLU A 228 -0.01 -52.74 10.99
C GLU A 228 1.17 -53.65 11.36
N LYS A 229 1.96 -53.20 12.33
CA LYS A 229 3.01 -54.01 12.94
C LYS A 229 2.54 -54.37 14.33
N LYS A 230 2.06 -55.60 14.49
CA LYS A 230 1.61 -56.08 15.79
C LYS A 230 2.74 -55.94 16.82
N PRO A 231 2.45 -55.45 18.03
CA PRO A 231 3.43 -55.43 19.11
C PRO A 231 4.00 -56.83 19.29
N THR A 232 5.32 -56.94 19.42
CA THR A 232 5.96 -58.22 19.72
C THR A 232 5.43 -58.75 21.05
N ALA A 233 5.02 -60.02 21.09
CA ALA A 233 4.53 -60.65 22.31
C ALA A 233 5.61 -60.56 23.40
N GLY A 234 5.30 -59.85 24.48
CA GLY A 234 6.16 -59.70 25.65
C GLY A 234 5.97 -60.84 26.66
N PHE A 235 6.73 -60.78 27.76
CA PHE A 235 6.67 -61.77 28.84
C PHE A 235 5.44 -61.61 29.75
N TYR A 236 4.71 -60.50 29.64
CA TYR A 236 3.56 -60.15 30.47
C TYR A 236 2.24 -60.33 29.70
N ASP A 237 1.20 -60.83 30.37
CA ASP A 237 -0.15 -60.90 29.82
C ASP A 237 -0.77 -59.49 29.72
N THR A 238 -1.37 -59.18 28.57
CA THR A 238 -1.95 -57.87 28.23
C THR A 238 -3.47 -57.91 28.06
N SER A 239 -4.12 -59.03 28.39
CA SER A 239 -5.57 -59.23 28.28
C SER A 239 -6.38 -58.16 29.03
N ASP A 240 -6.00 -57.82 30.26
CA ASP A 240 -6.67 -56.78 31.07
C ASP A 240 -6.52 -55.36 30.51
N GLU A 241 -5.36 -55.04 29.91
CA GLU A 241 -5.14 -53.76 29.24
C GLU A 241 -5.95 -53.65 27.94
N GLN A 242 -6.06 -54.75 27.18
CA GLN A 242 -6.90 -54.82 25.99
C GLN A 242 -8.37 -54.58 26.32
N ALA A 243 -8.88 -55.18 27.40
CA ALA A 243 -10.25 -54.98 27.85
C ALA A 243 -10.54 -53.52 28.30
N ARG A 244 -9.58 -52.87 28.98
CA ARG A 244 -9.70 -51.43 29.31
C ARG A 244 -9.65 -50.55 28.06
N ASN A 245 -8.76 -50.87 27.12
CA ASN A 245 -8.66 -50.16 25.85
C ASN A 245 -9.96 -50.26 25.05
N GLU A 246 -10.58 -51.43 24.95
CA GLU A 246 -11.90 -51.59 24.32
C GLU A 246 -12.99 -50.76 25.02
N ARG A 247 -13.02 -50.79 26.36
CA ARG A 247 -14.00 -50.00 27.12
C ARG A 247 -13.85 -48.49 26.89
N SER A 248 -12.61 -48.02 26.84
CA SER A 248 -12.30 -46.62 26.54
C SER A 248 -12.57 -46.25 25.09
N LEU A 249 -12.40 -47.18 24.15
CA LEU A 249 -12.75 -47.02 22.73
C LEU A 249 -14.26 -46.85 22.56
N GLN A 250 -15.06 -47.64 23.27
CA GLN A 250 -16.53 -47.52 23.28
C GLN A 250 -17.01 -46.22 23.93
N ALA A 251 -16.30 -45.74 24.96
CA ALA A 251 -16.61 -44.48 25.63
C ALA A 251 -16.11 -43.23 24.87
N PHE A 252 -15.32 -43.39 23.81
CA PHE A 252 -14.72 -42.30 23.07
C PHE A 252 -15.73 -41.67 22.09
N ASP A 253 -16.27 -40.51 22.46
CA ASP A 253 -17.12 -39.71 21.57
C ASP A 253 -16.26 -38.77 20.69
N PRO A 254 -16.15 -39.02 19.37
CA PRO A 254 -15.28 -38.27 18.47
C PRO A 254 -15.64 -36.78 18.36
N ARG A 255 -16.87 -36.36 18.68
CA ARG A 255 -17.26 -34.94 18.67
C ARG A 255 -16.59 -34.15 19.79
N LYS A 256 -16.41 -34.74 20.99
CA LYS A 256 -15.80 -34.06 22.14
C LYS A 256 -14.29 -33.84 21.93
N ALA A 257 -13.60 -34.80 21.31
CA ALA A 257 -12.17 -34.70 21.03
C ALA A 257 -11.82 -33.59 20.00
N VAL A 258 -12.62 -33.45 18.94
CA VAL A 258 -12.42 -32.40 17.92
C VAL A 258 -12.65 -30.99 18.50
N VAL A 259 -13.62 -30.83 19.40
CA VAL A 259 -13.88 -29.55 20.08
C VAL A 259 -12.74 -29.18 21.03
N GLN A 260 -12.15 -30.15 21.75
CA GLN A 260 -10.97 -29.92 22.58
C GLN A 260 -9.73 -29.53 21.76
N SER A 261 -9.51 -30.19 20.61
CA SER A 261 -8.41 -29.86 19.69
C SER A 261 -8.54 -28.44 19.12
N LYS A 262 -9.74 -28.02 18.70
CA LYS A 262 -9.99 -26.65 18.22
C LYS A 262 -9.78 -25.59 19.30
N ARG A 263 -10.27 -25.85 20.53
CA ARG A 263 -10.08 -24.94 21.67
C ARG A 263 -8.61 -24.77 22.05
N LYS A 264 -7.77 -25.77 21.81
CA LYS A 264 -6.33 -25.70 22.08
C LYS A 264 -5.59 -24.80 21.06
N GLY A 265 -6.00 -24.82 19.79
CA GLY A 265 -5.46 -23.93 18.76
C GLY A 265 -5.83 -22.46 18.97
N ASP A 266 -7.09 -22.17 19.30
CA ASP A 266 -7.54 -20.79 19.58
C ASP A 266 -6.94 -20.23 20.88
N GLN A 267 -6.73 -21.06 21.92
CA GLN A 267 -6.14 -20.59 23.17
C GLN A 267 -4.67 -20.16 23.05
N ASP A 268 -3.91 -20.74 22.13
CA ASP A 268 -2.51 -20.35 21.90
C ASP A 268 -2.44 -19.00 21.14
N ASP A 269 -3.35 -18.75 20.19
CA ASP A 269 -3.44 -17.48 19.46
C ASP A 269 -4.03 -16.33 20.30
N ASP A 270 -4.96 -16.59 21.23
CA ASP A 270 -5.54 -15.57 22.12
C ASP A 270 -4.65 -15.22 23.34
N ASN A 271 -3.82 -16.16 23.77
CA ASN A 271 -2.88 -15.91 24.87
C ASN A 271 -1.68 -15.07 24.45
N ASP A 272 -1.27 -15.10 23.18
CA ASP A 272 -0.10 -14.36 22.70
C ASP A 272 -0.29 -12.83 22.70
N PRO A 273 -1.42 -12.24 22.25
CA PRO A 273 -1.66 -10.80 22.38
C PRO A 273 -1.90 -10.38 23.85
N LYS A 274 -2.51 -11.22 24.69
CA LYS A 274 -2.68 -10.93 26.13
C LYS A 274 -1.37 -11.03 26.92
N ARG A 275 -0.50 -11.98 26.58
CA ARG A 275 0.87 -12.09 27.12
C ARG A 275 1.78 -10.99 26.58
N ARG A 276 1.68 -10.60 25.31
CA ARG A 276 2.43 -9.45 24.75
C ARG A 276 1.95 -8.12 25.28
N LYS A 277 0.67 -7.94 25.60
CA LYS A 277 0.16 -6.70 26.21
C LYS A 277 0.52 -6.58 27.71
N LYS A 278 0.60 -7.70 28.44
CA LYS A 278 1.18 -7.74 29.80
C LYS A 278 2.71 -7.69 29.81
N GLY A 279 3.35 -8.33 28.84
CA GLY A 279 4.81 -8.37 28.64
C GLY A 279 5.40 -7.07 28.14
N GLN A 280 4.73 -6.35 27.23
CA GLN A 280 5.16 -5.01 26.83
C GLN A 280 5.06 -4.02 27.97
N ASN A 281 4.12 -4.18 28.91
CA ASN A 281 4.08 -3.37 30.14
C ASN A 281 5.19 -3.76 31.12
N SER A 282 5.56 -5.04 31.25
CA SER A 282 6.68 -5.46 32.10
C SER A 282 8.04 -5.14 31.50
N ASP A 283 8.19 -5.22 30.17
CA ASP A 283 9.43 -4.97 29.45
C ASP A 283 9.63 -3.47 29.20
N MET A 284 8.57 -2.67 29.03
CA MET A 284 8.68 -1.20 29.16
C MET A 284 8.95 -0.79 30.59
N ALA A 285 8.38 -1.45 31.60
CA ALA A 285 8.71 -1.15 32.99
C ALA A 285 10.15 -1.57 33.33
N ALA A 286 10.64 -2.68 32.79
CA ALA A 286 12.01 -3.15 32.97
C ALA A 286 13.01 -2.34 32.14
N ALA A 287 12.66 -1.90 30.92
CA ALA A 287 13.48 -0.99 30.11
C ALA A 287 13.48 0.44 30.67
N LYS A 288 12.36 0.92 31.22
CA LYS A 288 12.32 2.19 31.98
C LYS A 288 13.07 2.06 33.30
N LYS A 289 12.98 0.94 34.03
CA LYS A 289 13.81 0.68 35.22
C LYS A 289 15.29 0.56 34.86
N ALA A 290 15.62 -0.09 33.75
CA ALA A 290 16.99 -0.24 33.28
C ALA A 290 17.54 1.10 32.80
N ALA A 291 16.78 1.90 32.04
CA ALA A 291 17.14 3.26 31.66
C ALA A 291 17.18 4.21 32.85
N GLN A 292 16.36 4.01 33.88
CA GLN A 292 16.39 4.78 35.13
C GLN A 292 17.56 4.34 36.03
N LEU A 293 17.95 3.05 36.02
CA LEU A 293 19.17 2.54 36.65
C LEU A 293 20.43 2.95 35.89
N GLN A 294 20.37 3.08 34.56
CA GLN A 294 21.46 3.57 33.71
C GLN A 294 21.63 5.07 33.92
N ASN A 295 20.54 5.84 33.90
CA ASN A 295 20.54 7.25 34.30
C ASN A 295 20.95 7.44 35.76
N MET A 296 20.63 6.53 36.68
CA MET A 296 21.13 6.58 38.07
C MET A 296 22.61 6.22 38.16
N ARG A 297 23.11 5.24 37.40
CA ARG A 297 24.54 4.89 37.34
C ARG A 297 25.36 5.97 36.64
N GLU A 298 24.82 6.60 35.60
CA GLU A 298 25.42 7.76 34.93
C GLU A 298 25.38 8.96 35.85
N LYS A 299 24.27 9.23 36.56
CA LYS A 299 24.22 10.27 37.61
C LYS A 299 25.12 9.96 38.82
N GLU A 300 25.32 8.70 39.20
CA GLU A 300 26.29 8.28 40.23
C GLU A 300 27.74 8.40 39.74
N GLN A 301 28.01 8.17 38.46
CA GLN A 301 29.33 8.41 37.86
C GLN A 301 29.61 9.91 37.70
N MET A 302 28.58 10.72 37.41
CA MET A 302 28.67 12.18 37.37
C MET A 302 28.78 12.79 38.79
N SER A 303 28.17 12.19 39.82
CA SER A 303 28.27 12.65 41.21
C SER A 303 29.58 12.25 41.90
N LYS A 304 30.37 11.35 41.30
CA LYS A 304 31.76 11.07 41.71
C LYS A 304 32.79 12.05 41.12
N ARG A 305 32.36 13.08 40.39
CA ARG A 305 33.18 14.26 40.08
C ARG A 305 32.70 15.43 40.95
N LYS A 306 33.55 15.88 41.88
CA LYS A 306 33.29 17.07 42.71
C LYS A 306 33.03 18.26 41.79
N MET A 307 31.86 18.88 41.94
CA MET A 307 31.52 20.15 41.27
C MET A 307 32.56 21.22 41.63
N LEU A 308 33.03 21.91 40.60
CA LEU A 308 33.77 23.16 40.74
C LEU A 308 32.77 24.22 41.24
N VAL A 309 32.87 24.60 42.50
CA VAL A 309 32.08 25.71 43.07
C VAL A 309 32.75 27.00 42.63
N LEU A 310 32.21 27.61 41.57
CA LEU A 310 32.44 29.02 41.29
C LEU A 310 31.55 29.83 42.26
N PRO A 311 32.06 30.93 42.84
CA PRO A 311 31.27 31.80 43.71
C PRO A 311 30.05 32.35 42.96
N MET A 312 28.92 32.47 43.67
CA MET A 312 27.67 32.97 43.10
C MET A 312 27.88 34.37 42.49
N PRO A 313 27.41 34.63 41.26
CA PRO A 313 27.40 35.97 40.70
C PRO A 313 26.55 36.90 41.58
N GLN A 314 27.16 37.96 42.10
CA GLN A 314 26.53 38.98 42.94
C GLN A 314 25.83 40.06 42.09
N VAL A 315 25.02 39.65 41.12
CA VAL A 315 24.24 40.59 40.31
C VAL A 315 22.78 40.21 40.48
N GLY A 316 22.02 41.06 41.17
CA GLY A 316 20.60 40.84 41.42
C GLY A 316 19.77 41.04 40.15
N ASP A 317 18.60 40.39 40.09
CA ASP A 317 17.72 40.46 38.91
C ASP A 317 17.27 41.89 38.54
N SER A 318 17.33 42.84 39.49
CA SER A 318 17.13 44.26 39.22
C SER A 318 18.25 44.91 38.42
N GLU A 319 19.51 44.49 38.62
CA GLU A 319 20.66 44.97 37.85
C GLU A 319 20.69 44.33 36.46
N LEU A 320 20.17 43.10 36.32
CA LEU A 320 19.99 42.47 35.01
C LEU A 320 18.89 43.16 34.18
N GLU A 321 17.78 43.55 34.80
CA GLU A 321 16.72 44.34 34.13
C GLU A 321 17.21 45.73 33.71
N ASP A 322 18.09 46.37 34.50
CA ASP A 322 18.70 47.64 34.15
C ASP A 322 19.77 47.51 33.05
N ILE A 323 20.53 46.41 33.00
CA ILE A 323 21.45 46.08 31.89
C ILE A 323 20.68 45.81 30.59
N VAL A 324 19.54 45.11 30.67
CA VAL A 324 18.68 44.85 29.50
C VAL A 324 18.00 46.15 29.03
N LYS A 325 17.57 47.03 29.95
CA LYS A 325 17.07 48.37 29.61
C LYS A 325 18.13 49.28 29.01
N MET A 326 19.37 49.27 29.53
CA MET A 326 20.49 50.00 28.92
C MET A 326 20.86 49.43 27.54
N GLY A 327 20.80 48.11 27.35
CA GLY A 327 21.03 47.46 26.06
C GLY A 327 19.96 47.82 25.03
N ILE A 328 18.68 47.84 25.42
CA ILE A 328 17.57 48.24 24.55
C ILE A 328 17.62 49.75 24.24
N ALA A 329 18.01 50.59 25.20
CA ALA A 329 18.20 52.02 24.97
C ALA A 329 19.37 52.32 24.01
N GLY A 330 20.47 51.56 24.09
CA GLY A 330 21.59 51.66 23.18
C GLY A 330 21.22 51.28 21.73
N VAL A 331 20.47 50.19 21.55
CA VAL A 331 20.01 49.75 20.22
C VAL A 331 18.96 50.71 19.65
N HIS A 332 18.08 51.26 20.49
CA HIS A 332 17.07 52.23 20.07
C HIS A 332 17.67 53.60 19.70
N ALA A 333 18.70 54.05 20.42
CA ALA A 333 19.46 55.26 20.08
C ALA A 333 20.25 55.09 18.77
N ASN A 334 20.84 53.90 18.53
CA ASN A 334 21.55 53.61 17.28
C ASN A 334 20.60 53.56 16.07
N LYS A 335 19.37 53.05 16.28
CA LYS A 335 18.32 53.00 15.25
C LYS A 335 17.74 54.39 14.93
N LEU A 336 17.57 55.26 15.93
CA LEU A 336 17.15 56.66 15.74
C LEU A 336 18.24 57.55 15.11
N ALA A 337 19.52 57.26 15.39
CA ALA A 337 20.65 57.95 14.76
C ALA A 337 20.87 57.52 13.29
N SER A 338 20.37 56.33 12.90
CA SER A 338 20.43 55.84 11.51
C SER A 338 19.36 56.44 10.59
N SER A 339 18.34 57.12 11.14
CA SER A 339 17.18 57.66 10.39
C SER A 339 17.15 59.19 10.26
N SER A 340 18.25 59.89 10.56
CA SER A 340 18.35 61.37 10.51
C SER A 340 19.46 61.80 9.54
N GLU A 341 19.14 62.62 8.55
CA GLU A 341 20.01 63.01 7.40
C GLU A 341 21.09 64.08 7.70
N ASN A 342 21.49 64.33 8.95
CA ASN A 342 22.55 65.29 9.27
C ASN A 342 23.79 64.64 9.89
N GLU A 343 24.95 64.90 9.28
CA GLU A 343 26.21 64.15 9.39
C GLU A 343 27.12 64.59 10.56
N SER A 344 26.78 65.64 11.31
CA SER A 344 27.65 66.24 12.33
C SER A 344 27.39 65.79 13.78
N THR A 345 26.40 64.92 14.04
CA THR A 345 26.10 64.39 15.38
C THR A 345 26.46 62.91 15.58
N LYS A 346 26.89 62.20 14.53
CA LYS A 346 27.35 60.80 14.61
C LYS A 346 28.69 60.62 15.34
N GLY A 347 29.51 61.67 15.44
CA GLY A 347 30.85 61.62 16.04
C GLY A 347 30.95 61.80 17.56
N LEU A 348 29.82 61.97 18.28
CA LEU A 348 29.82 62.30 19.71
C LEU A 348 29.34 61.17 20.63
N VAL A 349 29.05 59.98 20.09
CA VAL A 349 28.74 58.79 20.90
C VAL A 349 29.95 57.86 20.88
N GLY A 350 30.91 58.16 21.76
CA GLY A 350 32.11 57.36 21.98
C GLY A 350 31.90 56.28 23.06
N ASP A 351 32.62 55.17 22.91
CA ASP A 351 32.57 53.96 23.73
C ASP A 351 32.90 54.19 25.21
N TYR A 352 31.88 54.12 26.08
CA TYR A 352 32.02 54.21 27.54
C TYR A 352 32.18 52.83 28.20
N THR A 353 33.23 52.08 27.86
CA THR A 353 33.52 50.78 28.52
C THR A 353 34.91 50.65 29.15
N ASN A 354 35.75 51.70 29.11
CA ASN A 354 37.16 51.63 29.54
C ASN A 354 37.54 52.50 30.76
N VAL A 355 36.70 52.60 31.79
CA VAL A 355 37.07 53.30 33.05
C VAL A 355 36.56 52.59 34.30
N ILE A 356 37.00 51.35 34.57
CA ILE A 356 37.05 50.82 35.95
C ILE A 356 38.25 49.86 36.09
N ASN A 357 39.47 50.38 36.26
CA ASN A 357 40.51 49.67 37.01
C ASN A 357 41.71 50.59 37.36
N SER A 358 41.67 51.19 38.54
CA SER A 358 42.87 51.75 39.19
C SER A 358 42.76 51.57 40.70
N GLY A 359 43.42 50.53 41.24
CA GLY A 359 43.58 50.33 42.69
C GLY A 359 44.17 48.97 43.08
N MET A 360 45.50 48.93 43.26
CA MET A 360 46.37 47.90 43.90
C MET A 360 46.91 46.73 43.04
N PRO A 361 48.24 46.41 43.11
CA PRO A 361 48.89 45.44 42.22
C PRO A 361 48.98 44.03 42.85
N ILE A 362 48.46 43.02 42.16
CA ILE A 362 48.79 41.60 42.42
C ILE A 362 49.32 40.99 41.13
N ARG A 363 50.61 40.65 41.13
CA ARG A 363 51.29 39.93 40.05
C ARG A 363 50.75 38.49 39.97
N THR A 364 50.10 38.17 38.86
CA THR A 364 50.06 36.81 38.31
C THR A 364 50.57 36.89 36.86
N PRO A 365 51.50 36.02 36.42
CA PRO A 365 51.99 36.05 35.05
C PRO A 365 50.90 35.56 34.10
N ARG A 366 50.62 36.37 33.07
CA ARG A 366 49.74 36.04 31.95
C ARG A 366 50.30 34.81 31.23
N ALA A 367 49.46 33.80 30.99
CA ALA A 367 49.82 32.64 30.17
C ALA A 367 50.19 33.11 28.74
N PRO A 368 51.21 32.53 28.09
CA PRO A 368 51.56 32.90 26.73
C PRO A 368 50.41 32.59 25.76
N PRO A 369 50.18 33.40 24.70
CA PRO A 369 49.21 33.08 23.66
C PRO A 369 49.59 31.76 22.99
N GLN A 370 48.63 30.85 22.89
CA GLN A 370 48.80 29.55 22.23
C GLN A 370 48.61 29.75 20.72
N GLU A 371 49.63 29.47 19.90
CA GLU A 371 49.57 29.62 18.45
C GLU A 371 48.64 28.58 17.82
N ASP A 372 47.78 29.00 16.89
CA ASP A 372 46.80 28.11 16.22
C ASP A 372 47.46 27.34 15.08
N HIS A 373 47.87 26.10 15.34
CA HIS A 373 48.60 25.25 14.40
C HIS A 373 47.83 24.98 13.10
N ILE A 374 46.50 24.93 13.16
CA ILE A 374 45.62 24.69 12.02
C ILE A 374 45.71 25.87 11.04
N ALA A 375 45.63 27.11 11.55
CA ALA A 375 45.72 28.31 10.74
C ALA A 375 47.11 28.44 10.06
N ASN A 376 48.18 28.14 10.80
CA ASN A 376 49.54 28.16 10.26
C ASN A 376 49.79 27.08 9.19
N GLU A 377 49.16 25.91 9.33
CA GLU A 377 49.28 24.85 8.33
C GLU A 377 48.50 25.15 7.05
N ILE A 378 47.31 25.74 7.16
CA ILE A 378 46.54 26.19 6.00
C ILE A 378 47.32 27.26 5.21
N ARG A 379 47.94 28.22 5.91
CA ARG A 379 48.89 29.19 5.32
C ARG A 379 50.01 28.54 4.53
N ASN A 380 50.64 27.53 5.10
CA ASN A 380 51.73 26.80 4.44
C ASN A 380 51.26 26.04 3.19
N ILE A 381 50.08 25.42 3.23
CA ILE A 381 49.50 24.72 2.08
C ILE A 381 49.20 25.71 0.95
N ARG A 382 48.59 26.86 1.28
CA ARG A 382 48.28 27.92 0.32
C ARG A 382 49.55 28.45 -0.37
N ALA A 383 50.58 28.75 0.41
CA ALA A 383 51.87 29.21 -0.10
C ALA A 383 52.52 28.21 -1.08
N LEU A 384 52.31 26.90 -0.88
CA LEU A 384 52.79 25.84 -1.77
C LEU A 384 51.96 25.69 -3.05
N THR A 385 50.66 26.01 -3.02
CA THR A 385 49.79 25.96 -4.22
C THR A 385 49.84 27.23 -5.07
N GLU A 386 50.04 28.41 -4.48
CA GLU A 386 50.06 29.69 -5.21
C GLU A 386 51.42 29.98 -5.86
N THR A 387 52.53 29.42 -5.37
CA THR A 387 53.87 29.65 -5.94
C THR A 387 54.21 28.65 -7.04
N GLN A 388 54.57 29.17 -8.23
CA GLN A 388 55.12 28.32 -9.31
C GLN A 388 56.50 27.78 -8.91
N SER A 389 56.76 26.52 -9.27
CA SER A 389 57.99 25.81 -8.89
C SER A 389 59.26 26.60 -9.22
N SER A 390 60.25 26.49 -8.35
CA SER A 390 61.55 27.15 -8.42
C SER A 390 62.35 26.87 -9.71
N LEU A 391 61.92 25.92 -10.55
CA LEU A 391 62.51 25.68 -11.86
C LEU A 391 62.26 26.82 -12.88
N LEU A 392 61.27 27.70 -12.60
CA LEU A 392 60.90 28.85 -13.43
C LEU A 392 61.39 30.21 -12.86
N GLY A 393 62.26 30.20 -11.85
CA GLY A 393 62.97 31.40 -11.39
C GLY A 393 62.23 32.26 -10.34
N GLY A 394 61.25 31.73 -9.62
CA GLY A 394 60.66 32.40 -8.45
C GLY A 394 61.48 32.19 -7.16
N GLU A 395 61.51 33.20 -6.28
CA GLU A 395 62.03 33.06 -4.91
C GLU A 395 61.08 32.23 -4.03
N ASN A 396 61.62 31.35 -3.18
CA ASN A 396 60.82 30.52 -2.27
C ASN A 396 60.18 31.38 -1.17
N THR A 397 58.86 31.31 -1.01
CA THR A 397 58.14 31.91 0.12
C THR A 397 58.54 31.25 1.44
N PRO A 398 58.81 32.02 2.52
CA PRO A 398 59.17 31.46 3.81
C PRO A 398 57.98 30.72 4.43
N LEU A 399 58.10 29.40 4.57
CA LEU A 399 57.11 28.56 5.25
C LEU A 399 57.28 28.69 6.79
N HIS A 400 56.18 28.60 7.54
CA HIS A 400 56.25 28.49 8.99
C HIS A 400 56.78 27.09 9.37
N GLU A 401 57.91 27.01 10.08
CA GLU A 401 58.55 25.75 10.52
C GLU A 401 58.66 25.69 12.06
N GLY A 402 58.56 24.48 12.64
CA GLY A 402 58.84 24.24 14.07
C GLY A 402 57.59 23.94 14.93
N LYS A 403 57.66 24.28 16.24
CA LYS A 403 56.63 23.98 17.27
C LYS A 403 55.22 24.53 16.95
N GLY A 404 55.12 25.41 15.95
CA GLY A 404 53.87 26.01 15.45
C GLY A 404 53.15 25.21 14.36
N THR A 405 53.66 24.05 13.92
CA THR A 405 53.10 23.24 12.80
C THR A 405 53.15 21.73 13.09
N THR A 406 52.38 20.90 12.37
CA THR A 406 52.27 19.44 12.63
C THR A 406 53.51 18.62 12.24
N GLY A 407 54.46 19.18 11.46
CA GLY A 407 55.77 18.59 11.16
C GLY A 407 55.76 17.37 10.23
N PHE A 408 56.82 17.22 9.41
CA PHE A 408 56.97 16.14 8.40
C PHE A 408 57.53 14.81 8.93
N GLU A 409 57.67 14.65 10.26
CA GLU A 409 58.41 13.53 10.88
C GLU A 409 57.62 12.20 10.94
N GLY A 410 56.32 12.14 10.59
CA GLY A 410 55.57 10.88 10.59
C GLY A 410 54.12 10.95 10.10
N MET A 411 53.45 9.79 9.96
CA MET A 411 52.05 9.70 9.46
C MET A 411 50.97 10.12 10.48
N THR A 412 51.34 10.44 11.72
CA THR A 412 50.40 10.81 12.80
C THR A 412 50.82 12.13 13.46
N PRO A 413 49.89 13.05 13.76
CA PRO A 413 50.21 14.31 14.44
C PRO A 413 50.77 14.06 15.86
N LYS A 414 51.66 14.95 16.32
CA LYS A 414 52.24 14.90 17.68
C LYS A 414 51.15 15.21 18.72
N ARG A 415 50.98 14.34 19.72
CA ARG A 415 50.10 14.59 20.88
C ARG A 415 50.76 15.59 21.84
N ALA A 416 50.01 16.61 22.26
CA ALA A 416 50.47 17.56 23.28
C ALA A 416 50.13 17.07 24.69
N ASP A 417 51.14 16.96 25.55
CA ASP A 417 50.97 16.74 26.99
C ASP A 417 50.73 18.09 27.69
N ILE A 418 49.58 18.23 28.35
CA ILE A 418 49.26 19.38 29.19
C ILE A 418 50.07 19.25 30.50
N VAL A 419 51.14 20.03 30.64
CA VAL A 419 51.93 20.09 31.87
C VAL A 419 51.42 21.24 32.74
N THR A 420 50.60 20.91 33.74
CA THR A 420 50.38 21.80 34.90
C THR A 420 51.54 21.61 35.89
N PRO A 421 52.30 22.65 36.28
CA PRO A 421 53.36 22.52 37.27
C PRO A 421 52.74 22.41 38.67
N ASN A 422 52.83 21.23 39.27
CA ASN A 422 52.40 21.00 40.65
C ASN A 422 53.64 21.05 41.57
N PRO A 423 53.76 22.03 42.47
CA PRO A 423 54.86 22.09 43.42
C PRO A 423 54.51 21.27 44.66
N MET A 424 55.50 20.50 45.15
CA MET A 424 55.51 19.75 46.42
C MET A 424 55.12 18.27 46.35
N ALA A 425 56.03 17.45 45.83
CA ALA A 425 56.20 16.07 46.31
C ALA A 425 57.66 15.60 46.12
N THR A 426 58.37 15.46 47.24
CA THR A 426 59.64 14.71 47.39
C THR A 426 59.74 14.25 48.86
N PRO A 427 60.51 13.20 49.23
CA PRO A 427 60.32 11.80 48.81
C PRO A 427 60.66 10.78 49.94
N MET A 428 60.55 9.48 49.62
CA MET A 428 61.40 8.38 50.12
C MET A 428 61.25 7.83 51.55
N ARG A 429 60.96 6.51 51.61
CA ARG A 429 61.78 5.37 52.12
C ARG A 429 60.84 4.23 52.57
N LEU A 430 61.15 2.93 52.52
CA LEU A 430 62.14 2.08 51.86
C LEU A 430 61.71 0.61 52.13
N SER A 431 62.12 -0.31 51.25
CA SER A 431 62.47 -1.72 51.50
C SER A 431 61.46 -2.85 51.24
N ALA A 432 61.87 -3.70 50.29
CA ALA A 432 61.40 -5.04 49.92
C ALA A 432 61.94 -6.12 50.92
N PRO A 433 61.77 -7.47 50.80
CA PRO A 433 61.42 -8.28 49.61
C PRO A 433 60.41 -9.44 49.85
N GLY A 434 60.02 -10.13 48.76
CA GLY A 434 58.85 -11.00 48.70
C GLY A 434 58.94 -12.41 49.32
N ALA A 435 57.75 -12.99 49.53
CA ALA A 435 57.39 -14.41 49.41
C ALA A 435 55.89 -14.56 49.73
N THR A 436 55.12 -15.29 48.90
CA THR A 436 53.83 -15.91 49.27
C THR A 436 54.05 -16.90 50.42
N PRO A 437 53.11 -17.18 51.39
CA PRO A 437 51.69 -17.50 51.14
C PRO A 437 50.67 -17.20 52.30
N LEU A 438 49.42 -17.65 52.09
CA LEU A 438 48.41 -18.17 53.06
C LEU A 438 47.57 -17.27 54.02
N ARG A 439 46.24 -17.49 53.94
CA ARG A 439 45.22 -17.41 55.03
C ARG A 439 45.54 -18.42 56.15
N PRO A 440 45.23 -18.16 57.43
CA PRO A 440 44.13 -18.84 58.20
C PRO A 440 43.62 -17.98 59.41
N GLY A 441 42.62 -18.31 60.25
CA GLY A 441 41.79 -19.47 60.63
C GLY A 441 40.74 -18.99 61.67
N GLN A 442 39.89 -19.76 62.36
CA GLN A 442 39.73 -21.20 62.58
C GLN A 442 38.44 -21.44 63.44
N THR A 443 37.61 -22.43 63.08
CA THR A 443 36.97 -23.56 63.85
C THR A 443 36.49 -23.41 65.33
N PRO A 444 35.51 -24.21 65.88
CA PRO A 444 35.42 -25.70 65.73
C PRO A 444 34.05 -26.45 65.81
N MET A 445 34.11 -27.72 65.33
CA MET A 445 33.42 -29.02 65.68
C MET A 445 32.11 -29.09 66.52
N ARG A 446 31.16 -29.97 66.12
CA ARG A 446 30.81 -31.33 66.71
C ARG A 446 29.33 -31.77 66.46
N THR A 447 29.12 -33.05 66.09
CA THR A 447 27.86 -33.85 65.88
C THR A 447 27.28 -34.41 67.23
N PRO A 448 26.18 -35.24 67.38
CA PRO A 448 25.44 -36.18 66.45
C PRO A 448 23.87 -36.32 66.65
N ARG A 449 23.04 -36.88 65.72
CA ARG A 449 22.49 -38.26 65.50
C ARG A 449 21.71 -38.92 66.68
N ASP A 450 20.42 -39.30 66.53
CA ASP A 450 19.87 -40.70 66.42
C ASP A 450 18.33 -40.89 66.67
N THR A 451 17.78 -41.94 66.01
CA THR A 451 16.62 -42.87 66.23
C THR A 451 15.41 -42.61 67.17
N LEU A 452 14.21 -42.83 66.59
CA LEU A 452 13.02 -43.62 67.02
C LEU A 452 12.47 -43.57 68.48
N ALA A 453 11.11 -43.49 68.56
CA ALA A 453 10.17 -44.03 69.59
C ALA A 453 10.11 -43.33 70.98
N ILE A 454 8.98 -43.07 71.70
CA ILE A 454 7.58 -43.56 71.70
C ILE A 454 6.69 -42.68 72.63
N ASN A 455 5.45 -42.39 72.18
CA ASN A 455 4.14 -42.08 72.83
C ASN A 455 3.95 -41.11 74.03
N ALA A 456 3.04 -40.12 73.85
CA ALA A 456 1.85 -39.91 74.72
C ALA A 456 0.83 -38.90 74.10
N ASN A 457 -0.24 -39.44 73.53
CA ASN A 457 -1.63 -38.93 73.40
C ASN A 457 -1.97 -37.43 73.34
N GLY A 458 -2.82 -37.09 72.36
CA GLY A 458 -4.02 -36.30 72.65
C GLY A 458 -4.21 -35.02 71.84
N SER A 459 -5.00 -35.13 70.77
CA SER A 459 -5.93 -34.10 70.25
C SER A 459 -5.41 -32.66 70.13
N SER A 460 -5.09 -32.22 68.92
CA SER A 460 -5.22 -30.81 68.50
C SER A 460 -5.14 -30.71 66.98
N GLY A 461 -6.26 -30.35 66.35
CA GLY A 461 -6.25 -29.83 64.99
C GLY A 461 -6.33 -28.31 65.06
N PHE A 462 -5.32 -27.61 64.54
CA PHE A 462 -5.50 -26.27 63.97
C PHE A 462 -4.27 -25.77 63.18
N VAL A 463 -4.59 -25.08 62.07
CA VAL A 463 -3.86 -24.06 61.31
C VAL A 463 -2.66 -24.49 60.46
N GLY A 464 -2.83 -24.38 59.13
CA GLY A 464 -1.73 -24.28 58.17
C GLY A 464 -1.90 -25.02 56.84
N GLU A 465 -3.09 -25.05 56.22
CA GLU A 465 -3.26 -25.69 54.90
C GLU A 465 -2.98 -24.70 53.76
N THR A 466 -2.15 -25.11 52.82
CA THR A 466 -1.86 -24.31 51.62
C THR A 466 -3.06 -24.32 50.65
N PRO A 467 -3.31 -23.25 49.86
CA PRO A 467 -4.43 -23.18 48.91
C PRO A 467 -4.49 -24.32 47.87
N ARG A 468 -3.38 -25.06 47.70
CA ARG A 468 -3.29 -26.24 46.82
C ARG A 468 -3.91 -27.48 47.46
N GLU A 469 -3.83 -27.64 48.78
CA GLU A 469 -4.40 -28.78 49.52
C GLU A 469 -5.92 -28.63 49.69
N GLN A 470 -6.42 -27.42 49.94
CA GLN A 470 -7.87 -27.14 49.94
C GLN A 470 -8.52 -27.49 48.59
N LYS A 471 -7.84 -27.24 47.47
CA LYS A 471 -8.37 -27.51 46.13
C LYS A 471 -8.41 -29.01 45.82
N MET A 472 -7.44 -29.79 46.30
CA MET A 472 -7.47 -31.25 46.20
C MET A 472 -8.59 -31.86 47.06
N ARG A 473 -8.82 -31.33 48.26
CA ARG A 473 -9.89 -31.78 49.16
C ARG A 473 -11.29 -31.46 48.61
N LEU A 474 -11.48 -30.29 48.02
CA LEU A 474 -12.75 -29.93 47.34
C LEU A 474 -12.98 -30.78 46.08
N SER A 475 -11.91 -31.13 45.37
CA SER A 475 -11.99 -32.03 44.21
C SER A 475 -12.36 -33.46 44.62
N SER A 476 -11.84 -33.96 45.76
CA SER A 476 -12.18 -35.31 46.23
C SER A 476 -13.62 -35.38 46.77
N LEU A 477 -14.09 -34.34 47.47
CA LEU A 477 -15.49 -34.21 47.92
C LEU A 477 -16.47 -34.16 46.74
N LYS A 478 -16.13 -33.44 45.66
CA LYS A 478 -16.95 -33.38 44.45
C LYS A 478 -17.04 -34.74 43.74
N SER A 479 -15.93 -35.47 43.72
CA SER A 479 -15.89 -36.84 43.15
C SER A 479 -16.69 -37.83 44.00
N GLN A 480 -16.68 -37.69 45.33
CA GLN A 480 -17.49 -38.50 46.24
C GLN A 480 -18.99 -38.23 46.06
N LEU A 481 -19.40 -36.96 45.92
CA LEU A 481 -20.79 -36.60 45.63
C LEU A 481 -21.25 -37.12 44.27
N GLN A 482 -20.40 -37.06 43.23
CA GLN A 482 -20.74 -37.64 41.93
C GLN A 482 -20.93 -39.16 41.98
N HIS A 483 -20.15 -39.88 42.80
CA HIS A 483 -20.40 -41.30 43.04
C HIS A 483 -21.68 -41.55 43.85
N GLY A 484 -22.03 -40.67 44.80
CA GLY A 484 -23.30 -40.74 45.54
C GLY A 484 -24.54 -40.47 44.67
N PHE A 485 -24.44 -39.60 43.67
CA PHE A 485 -25.53 -39.38 42.70
C PHE A 485 -25.64 -40.51 41.66
N ALA A 486 -24.52 -41.18 41.36
CA ALA A 486 -24.51 -42.34 40.45
C ALA A 486 -25.07 -43.63 41.09
N SER A 487 -25.17 -43.69 42.42
CA SER A 487 -25.78 -44.80 43.16
C SER A 487 -27.31 -44.70 43.32
N LEU A 488 -27.95 -43.67 42.79
CA LEU A 488 -29.41 -43.58 42.75
C LEU A 488 -29.95 -44.49 41.64
N PRO A 489 -30.97 -45.33 41.91
CA PRO A 489 -31.58 -46.18 40.88
C PRO A 489 -32.23 -45.30 39.80
N LYS A 490 -31.97 -45.61 38.53
CA LYS A 490 -32.65 -44.94 37.40
C LYS A 490 -34.13 -45.40 37.34
N PRO A 491 -35.09 -44.52 37.02
CA PRO A 491 -36.47 -44.92 36.81
C PRO A 491 -36.57 -45.90 35.62
N GLN A 492 -37.34 -46.97 35.80
CA GLN A 492 -37.67 -47.93 34.74
C GLN A 492 -38.77 -47.31 33.87
N GLU A 493 -38.42 -46.87 32.67
CA GLU A 493 -39.41 -46.58 31.64
C GLU A 493 -39.86 -47.90 31.04
N THR A 494 -41.14 -48.20 31.22
CA THR A 494 -41.86 -49.29 30.58
C THR A 494 -42.24 -48.81 29.18
N GLU A 495 -41.67 -49.43 28.15
CA GLU A 495 -42.07 -49.23 26.75
C GLU A 495 -43.47 -49.84 26.56
N TRP A 496 -44.46 -48.99 26.28
CA TRP A 496 -45.71 -49.42 25.65
C TRP A 496 -45.58 -49.16 24.15
N GLU A 497 -45.46 -50.25 23.40
CA GLU A 497 -45.49 -50.26 21.94
C GLU A 497 -46.96 -50.17 21.51
N PHE A 498 -47.35 -49.04 20.91
CA PHE A 498 -48.67 -48.85 20.31
C PHE A 498 -48.52 -48.98 18.80
N GLU A 499 -48.75 -50.18 18.27
CA GLU A 499 -48.88 -50.41 16.83
C GLU A 499 -50.24 -49.87 16.36
N LEU A 500 -50.22 -48.99 15.35
CA LEU A 500 -51.41 -48.56 14.63
C LEU A 500 -51.39 -49.19 13.22
N PRO A 501 -52.41 -49.99 12.87
CA PRO A 501 -52.53 -50.64 11.56
C PRO A 501 -52.81 -49.66 10.41
N ASP A 502 -52.33 -50.03 9.22
CA ASP A 502 -52.80 -49.51 7.92
C ASP A 502 -54.28 -49.90 7.70
N ASP A 503 -55.11 -48.96 7.23
CA ASP A 503 -56.14 -49.19 6.20
C ASP A 503 -56.87 -47.89 5.78
N ASP A 504 -56.96 -47.74 4.45
CA ASP A 504 -58.07 -47.25 3.62
C ASP A 504 -58.61 -45.79 3.64
N ALA A 505 -58.44 -45.17 2.47
CA ALA A 505 -59.42 -44.47 1.60
C ALA A 505 -60.62 -43.69 2.19
N ASP A 506 -60.67 -42.42 1.74
CA ASP A 506 -61.82 -41.55 1.42
C ASP A 506 -62.87 -41.18 2.50
N GLY A 507 -62.97 -39.85 2.75
CA GLY A 507 -64.21 -39.19 3.16
C GLY A 507 -64.04 -38.04 4.17
N GLU A 508 -64.12 -36.79 3.71
CA GLU A 508 -64.38 -35.62 4.59
C GLU A 508 -65.77 -35.72 5.27
N PRO A 509 -65.92 -35.22 6.51
CA PRO A 509 -66.50 -33.87 6.67
C PRO A 509 -65.92 -33.01 7.82
N SER A 510 -65.74 -31.73 7.53
CA SER A 510 -65.62 -30.54 8.40
C SER A 510 -65.74 -30.73 9.93
N GLY A 511 -64.63 -30.54 10.64
CA GLY A 511 -64.55 -30.37 12.10
C GLY A 511 -63.54 -29.28 12.46
N VAL A 512 -63.98 -28.33 13.30
CA VAL A 512 -63.29 -27.14 13.82
C VAL A 512 -61.79 -27.35 14.06
N GLU A 513 -60.94 -26.60 13.33
CA GLU A 513 -59.49 -26.53 13.59
C GLU A 513 -59.24 -25.99 15.00
N VAL A 514 -58.86 -26.86 15.93
CA VAL A 514 -58.14 -26.46 17.13
C VAL A 514 -56.72 -26.12 16.68
N LEU A 515 -56.50 -24.85 16.35
CA LEU A 515 -55.15 -24.30 16.20
C LEU A 515 -54.43 -24.43 17.55
N GLU A 516 -53.43 -25.30 17.63
CA GLU A 516 -52.49 -25.30 18.76
C GLU A 516 -51.82 -23.92 18.85
N GLU A 517 -52.07 -23.18 19.93
CA GLU A 517 -51.41 -21.89 20.20
C GLU A 517 -49.89 -22.02 20.07
N ASP A 518 -49.30 -21.12 19.28
CA ASP A 518 -47.88 -21.05 18.98
C ASP A 518 -47.04 -21.04 20.27
N ALA A 519 -46.01 -21.90 20.34
CA ALA A 519 -45.23 -22.08 21.56
C ALA A 519 -44.59 -20.77 22.05
N GLU A 520 -44.29 -19.86 21.14
CA GLU A 520 -43.74 -18.53 21.44
C GLU A 520 -44.74 -17.63 22.19
N GLU A 521 -46.04 -17.69 21.89
CA GLU A 521 -47.05 -16.86 22.57
C GLU A 521 -47.29 -17.34 24.00
N ARG A 522 -47.30 -18.66 24.21
CA ARG A 522 -47.41 -19.28 25.54
C ARG A 522 -46.22 -18.88 26.42
N ASP A 523 -45.01 -18.96 25.88
CA ASP A 523 -43.79 -18.59 26.59
C ASP A 523 -43.74 -17.09 26.91
N LYS A 524 -44.22 -16.25 25.99
CA LYS A 524 -44.32 -14.81 26.21
C LYS A 524 -45.29 -14.45 27.34
N ARG A 525 -46.45 -15.13 27.41
CA ARG A 525 -47.43 -14.95 28.49
C ARG A 525 -46.89 -15.42 29.85
N LEU A 526 -46.23 -16.57 29.89
CA LEU A 526 -45.61 -17.10 31.10
C LEU A 526 -44.48 -16.19 31.61
N ASN A 527 -43.64 -15.68 30.71
CA ASN A 527 -42.60 -14.71 31.05
C ASN A 527 -43.20 -13.41 31.60
N ALA A 528 -44.27 -12.89 31.00
CA ALA A 528 -44.93 -11.68 31.49
C ALA A 528 -45.52 -11.87 32.89
N MET A 529 -46.14 -13.02 33.19
CA MET A 529 -46.63 -13.32 34.54
C MET A 529 -45.49 -13.41 35.56
N ARG A 530 -44.38 -14.07 35.21
CA ARG A 530 -43.21 -14.17 36.09
C ARG A 530 -42.60 -12.80 36.38
N GLU A 531 -42.42 -11.96 35.36
CA GLU A 531 -41.89 -10.60 35.53
C GLU A 531 -42.82 -9.70 36.36
N ALA A 532 -44.14 -9.91 36.28
CA ALA A 532 -45.11 -9.19 37.12
C ALA A 532 -44.98 -9.62 38.58
N GLN A 533 -44.83 -10.92 38.83
CA GLN A 533 -44.62 -11.46 40.18
C GLN A 533 -43.30 -10.98 40.80
N GLU A 534 -42.20 -11.00 40.04
CA GLU A 534 -40.90 -10.50 40.49
C GLU A 534 -40.95 -9.00 40.82
N ARG A 535 -41.72 -8.20 40.05
CA ARG A 535 -41.95 -6.78 40.34
C ARG A 535 -42.74 -6.55 41.63
N LEU A 536 -43.79 -7.34 41.88
CA LEU A 536 -44.55 -7.28 43.13
C LEU A 536 -43.68 -7.69 44.33
N GLU A 537 -42.89 -8.75 44.20
CA GLU A 537 -41.95 -9.19 45.23
C GLU A 537 -40.85 -8.16 45.50
N PHE A 538 -40.36 -7.46 44.48
CA PHE A 538 -39.41 -6.36 44.64
C PHE A 538 -40.05 -5.13 45.33
N ALA A 539 -41.30 -4.80 44.99
CA ALA A 539 -42.05 -3.72 45.62
C ALA A 539 -42.37 -3.98 47.11
N ARG A 540 -42.46 -5.25 47.52
CA ARG A 540 -42.62 -5.67 48.92
C ARG A 540 -41.33 -5.65 49.74
N ARG A 541 -40.15 -5.43 49.12
CA ARG A 541 -38.87 -5.29 49.84
C ARG A 541 -38.76 -3.95 50.55
N THR A 542 -37.85 -3.87 51.52
CA THR A 542 -37.57 -2.61 52.22
C THR A 542 -37.02 -1.54 51.28
N GLN A 543 -37.27 -0.26 51.60
CA GLN A 543 -36.77 0.86 50.79
C GLN A 543 -35.23 0.89 50.72
N VAL A 544 -34.55 0.37 51.74
CA VAL A 544 -33.08 0.25 51.79
C VAL A 544 -32.58 -0.71 50.69
N VAL A 545 -33.24 -1.86 50.53
CA VAL A 545 -32.93 -2.84 49.49
C VAL A 545 -33.35 -2.32 48.11
N GLN A 546 -34.50 -1.66 47.99
CA GLN A 546 -34.98 -1.08 46.72
C GLN A 546 -34.05 0.02 46.18
N ARG A 547 -33.50 0.85 47.07
CA ARG A 547 -32.59 1.95 46.71
C ARG A 547 -31.12 1.54 46.64
N GLY A 548 -30.80 0.28 46.96
CA GLY A 548 -29.42 -0.23 46.91
C GLY A 548 -28.46 0.45 47.88
N LEU A 549 -28.96 0.91 49.03
CA LEU A 549 -28.15 1.60 50.03
C LEU A 549 -27.16 0.63 50.71
N PRO A 550 -25.98 1.10 51.16
CA PRO A 550 -24.99 0.28 51.84
C PRO A 550 -25.55 -0.34 53.13
N ARG A 551 -25.31 -1.63 53.32
CA ARG A 551 -25.77 -2.42 54.47
C ARG A 551 -24.57 -3.01 55.22
N PRO A 552 -24.65 -3.20 56.55
CA PRO A 552 -23.54 -3.70 57.34
C PRO A 552 -23.10 -5.10 56.87
N SER A 553 -21.79 -5.28 56.72
CA SER A 553 -21.20 -6.56 56.27
C SER A 553 -21.04 -7.56 57.41
N VAL A 554 -20.90 -7.10 58.65
CA VAL A 554 -20.88 -7.93 59.85
C VAL A 554 -22.04 -7.48 60.73
N LEU A 555 -22.98 -8.38 60.99
CA LEU A 555 -24.15 -8.09 61.82
C LEU A 555 -24.38 -9.22 62.81
N ASP A 556 -24.40 -8.87 64.09
CA ASP A 556 -24.79 -9.79 65.16
C ASP A 556 -26.23 -9.47 65.61
N ILE A 557 -27.16 -10.36 65.29
CA ILE A 557 -28.60 -10.15 65.46
C ILE A 557 -28.97 -10.09 66.95
N ASP A 558 -28.31 -10.89 67.79
CA ASP A 558 -28.62 -10.95 69.22
C ASP A 558 -28.14 -9.69 69.95
N ALA A 559 -26.95 -9.18 69.60
CA ALA A 559 -26.45 -7.89 70.10
C ALA A 559 -27.32 -6.72 69.60
N LEU A 560 -27.80 -6.78 68.36
CA LEU A 560 -28.71 -5.78 67.79
C LEU A 560 -30.03 -5.71 68.56
N TYR A 561 -30.64 -6.87 68.88
CA TYR A 561 -31.88 -6.86 69.67
C TYR A 561 -31.64 -6.37 71.10
N GLN A 562 -30.50 -6.67 71.72
CA GLN A 562 -30.17 -6.18 73.06
C GLN A 562 -29.94 -4.66 73.11
N SER A 563 -29.35 -4.07 72.06
CA SER A 563 -29.14 -2.61 72.01
C SER A 563 -30.44 -1.82 71.87
N PHE A 564 -31.50 -2.45 71.35
CA PHE A 564 -32.79 -1.79 71.10
C PHE A 564 -33.94 -2.31 71.98
N SER A 565 -33.71 -3.35 72.81
CA SER A 565 -34.73 -3.89 73.71
C SER A 565 -34.94 -3.00 74.94
N THR A 566 -35.70 -1.92 74.78
CA THR A 566 -36.24 -1.13 75.89
C THR A 566 -37.75 -1.31 75.91
N SER A 567 -38.31 -1.81 77.01
CA SER A 567 -39.75 -2.00 77.18
C SER A 567 -40.42 -0.68 77.58
N GLY A 568 -40.60 0.22 76.63
CA GLY A 568 -41.31 1.50 76.78
C GLY A 568 -42.34 1.73 75.67
N THR A 569 -43.30 2.62 75.91
CA THR A 569 -44.44 2.93 75.02
C THR A 569 -44.20 4.18 74.16
N SER A 570 -42.95 4.64 74.03
CA SER A 570 -42.64 5.82 73.22
C SER A 570 -42.72 5.49 71.71
N PRO A 571 -43.27 6.39 70.85
CA PRO A 571 -43.31 6.19 69.40
C PRO A 571 -41.92 5.92 68.78
N GLU A 572 -40.87 6.54 69.30
CA GLU A 572 -39.50 6.35 68.81
C GLU A 572 -38.96 4.95 69.10
N GLU A 573 -39.32 4.36 70.25
CA GLU A 573 -38.88 3.03 70.65
C GLU A 573 -39.61 1.93 69.85
N LEU A 574 -40.88 2.16 69.48
CA LEU A 574 -41.62 1.25 68.60
C LEU A 574 -40.99 1.21 67.19
N ILE A 575 -40.60 2.38 66.67
CA ILE A 575 -39.91 2.50 65.37
C ILE A 575 -38.54 1.81 65.42
N GLN A 576 -37.78 1.99 66.50
CA GLN A 576 -36.47 1.34 66.66
C GLN A 576 -36.58 -0.19 66.76
N ASN A 577 -37.58 -0.70 67.49
CA ASN A 577 -37.85 -2.13 67.58
C ASN A 577 -38.22 -2.72 66.21
N GLU A 578 -39.12 -2.08 65.47
CA GLU A 578 -39.50 -2.50 64.12
C GLU A 578 -38.30 -2.42 63.15
N MET A 579 -37.50 -1.36 63.24
CA MET A 579 -36.27 -1.19 62.45
C MET A 579 -35.28 -2.32 62.70
N SER A 580 -35.08 -2.75 63.95
CA SER A 580 -34.18 -3.87 64.28
C SER A 580 -34.66 -5.20 63.65
N LEU A 581 -35.97 -5.44 63.60
CA LEU A 581 -36.57 -6.60 62.96
C LEU A 581 -36.38 -6.57 61.44
N LEU A 582 -36.59 -5.41 60.82
CA LEU A 582 -36.40 -5.21 59.38
C LEU A 582 -34.94 -5.43 58.97
N ILE A 583 -33.99 -4.83 59.71
CA ILE A 583 -32.54 -4.99 59.45
C ILE A 583 -32.11 -6.45 59.57
N ALA A 584 -32.54 -7.16 60.62
CA ALA A 584 -32.23 -8.57 60.80
C ALA A 584 -32.82 -9.44 59.68
N SER A 585 -34.05 -9.14 59.23
CA SER A 585 -34.70 -9.89 58.14
C SER A 585 -34.01 -9.66 56.79
N ASP A 586 -33.57 -8.44 56.51
CA ASP A 586 -32.91 -8.06 55.26
C ASP A 586 -31.49 -8.63 55.16
N ALA A 587 -30.77 -8.64 56.28
CA ALA A 587 -29.43 -9.23 56.37
C ALA A 587 -29.45 -10.74 56.07
N MET A 588 -30.50 -11.44 56.48
CA MET A 588 -30.64 -12.88 56.25
C MET A 588 -31.25 -13.22 54.88
N LYS A 589 -32.33 -12.54 54.46
CA LYS A 589 -32.98 -12.80 53.16
C LYS A 589 -32.13 -12.34 51.98
N PHE A 590 -31.36 -11.26 52.15
CA PHE A 590 -30.58 -10.63 51.09
C PHE A 590 -29.14 -10.33 51.55
N PRO A 591 -28.30 -11.33 51.83
CA PRO A 591 -26.96 -11.11 52.37
C PRO A 591 -26.07 -10.33 51.39
N VAL A 592 -25.24 -9.43 51.93
CA VAL A 592 -24.21 -8.72 51.15
C VAL A 592 -23.08 -9.71 50.82
N GLN A 593 -22.51 -9.63 49.62
CA GLN A 593 -21.44 -10.55 49.19
C GLN A 593 -20.25 -10.47 50.16
N GLY A 594 -19.92 -11.59 50.82
CA GLY A 594 -18.84 -11.68 51.81
C GLY A 594 -19.22 -11.29 53.24
N GLY A 595 -20.48 -10.93 53.50
CA GLY A 595 -20.95 -10.58 54.83
C GLY A 595 -21.15 -11.78 55.75
N LYS A 596 -20.90 -11.60 57.04
CA LYS A 596 -21.13 -12.59 58.10
C LYS A 596 -22.27 -12.13 59.00
N VAL A 597 -23.35 -12.90 59.03
CA VAL A 597 -24.50 -12.66 59.91
C VAL A 597 -24.55 -13.76 60.96
N THR A 598 -24.63 -13.39 62.24
CA THR A 598 -24.74 -14.33 63.38
C THR A 598 -26.08 -14.13 64.10
N GLY A 599 -26.70 -15.24 64.55
CA GLY A 599 -27.98 -15.23 65.26
C GLY A 599 -29.19 -15.69 64.42
N ILE A 600 -30.37 -15.79 65.05
CA ILE A 600 -31.62 -16.24 64.42
C ILE A 600 -32.63 -15.08 64.39
N PRO A 601 -33.08 -14.60 63.22
CA PRO A 601 -34.02 -13.49 63.13
C PRO A 601 -35.44 -13.94 63.53
N LYS A 602 -36.20 -13.02 64.16
CA LYS A 602 -37.64 -13.23 64.42
C LYS A 602 -38.44 -13.02 63.11
N PRO A 603 -39.48 -13.83 62.85
CA PRO A 603 -40.30 -13.67 61.64
C PRO A 603 -41.06 -12.34 61.68
N LEU A 604 -41.09 -11.64 60.54
CA LEU A 604 -41.86 -10.41 60.36
C LEU A 604 -43.35 -10.73 60.25
N LYS A 605 -44.19 -9.84 60.78
CA LYS A 605 -45.65 -9.91 60.62
C LYS A 605 -46.02 -9.47 59.20
N GLU A 606 -46.77 -10.30 58.48
CA GLU A 606 -47.30 -9.92 57.16
C GLU A 606 -48.42 -8.89 57.31
N VAL A 607 -48.34 -7.81 56.54
CA VAL A 607 -49.35 -6.74 56.47
C VAL A 607 -49.97 -6.78 55.09
N ASP A 608 -51.30 -6.67 55.02
CA ASP A 608 -52.04 -6.64 53.75
C ASP A 608 -51.71 -5.38 52.92
N ASP A 609 -51.44 -5.57 51.63
CA ASP A 609 -50.99 -4.51 50.72
C ASP A 609 -52.01 -3.36 50.63
N GLY A 610 -53.32 -3.68 50.68
CA GLY A 610 -54.39 -2.68 50.67
C GLY A 610 -54.45 -1.83 51.93
N SER A 611 -54.04 -2.38 53.08
CA SER A 611 -53.94 -1.63 54.34
C SER A 611 -52.72 -0.70 54.35
N LEU A 612 -51.62 -1.14 53.71
CA LEU A 612 -50.37 -0.40 53.61
C LEU A 612 -50.50 0.80 52.65
N GLU A 613 -51.25 0.65 51.55
CA GLU A 613 -51.60 1.75 50.66
C GLU A 613 -52.50 2.79 51.31
N ARG A 614 -53.52 2.36 52.08
CA ARG A 614 -54.37 3.30 52.84
C ARG A 614 -53.58 4.07 53.88
N ALA A 615 -52.72 3.38 54.66
CA ALA A 615 -51.86 4.05 55.64
C ALA A 615 -50.91 5.05 54.98
N ARG A 616 -50.33 4.72 53.81
CA ARG A 616 -49.49 5.65 53.05
C ARG A 616 -50.27 6.88 52.58
N LEU A 617 -51.52 6.70 52.12
CA LEU A 617 -52.37 7.81 51.71
C LEU A 617 -52.74 8.70 52.90
N GLU A 618 -53.11 8.13 54.04
CA GLU A 618 -53.39 8.89 55.28
C GLU A 618 -52.16 9.69 55.74
N ILE A 619 -50.98 9.07 55.77
CA ILE A 619 -49.71 9.74 56.09
C ILE A 619 -49.44 10.91 55.13
N LEU A 620 -49.73 10.75 53.83
CA LEU A 620 -49.53 11.78 52.81
C LEU A 620 -50.53 12.94 52.91
N VAL A 621 -51.72 12.68 53.46
CA VAL A 621 -52.76 13.68 53.73
C VAL A 621 -52.43 14.47 55.00
N GLU A 622 -51.89 13.84 56.05
CA GLU A 622 -51.57 14.51 57.31
C GLU A 622 -50.22 15.26 57.32
N LEU A 623 -49.25 14.87 56.49
CA LEU A 623 -47.94 15.52 56.44
C LEU A 623 -47.89 16.69 55.44
N PRO A 624 -47.52 17.92 55.86
CA PRO A 624 -47.30 19.03 54.95
C PRO A 624 -46.16 18.72 53.97
N ALA A 625 -46.36 19.00 52.67
CA ALA A 625 -45.38 18.71 51.62
C ALA A 625 -44.00 19.37 51.85
N ASP A 626 -43.94 20.44 52.63
CA ASP A 626 -42.71 21.15 52.98
C ASP A 626 -41.85 20.38 54.01
N VAL A 627 -42.48 19.62 54.92
CA VAL A 627 -41.77 18.77 55.90
C VAL A 627 -41.10 17.59 55.19
N LEU A 628 -41.79 16.98 54.22
CA LEU A 628 -41.22 15.92 53.36
C LEU A 628 -40.05 16.42 52.52
N LYS A 629 -40.14 17.64 51.97
CA LYS A 629 -39.02 18.27 51.26
C LYS A 629 -37.85 18.57 52.19
N GLN A 630 -38.11 19.08 53.40
CA GLN A 630 -37.05 19.33 54.38
C GLN A 630 -36.35 18.03 54.81
N MET A 631 -37.10 16.96 55.10
CA MET A 631 -36.52 15.66 55.47
C MET A 631 -35.68 15.05 54.34
N ASN A 632 -36.14 15.12 53.10
CA ASN A 632 -35.35 14.64 51.96
C ASN A 632 -34.11 15.50 51.72
N LYS A 633 -34.19 16.81 52.02
CA LYS A 633 -33.07 17.74 51.86
C LYS A 633 -32.05 17.60 53.00
N THR A 634 -32.48 17.41 54.24
CA THR A 634 -31.56 17.12 55.37
C THR A 634 -30.90 15.75 55.20
N TYR A 635 -31.64 14.75 54.72
CA TYR A 635 -31.07 13.46 54.36
C TYR A 635 -30.07 13.57 53.21
N ALA A 636 -30.39 14.28 52.13
CA ALA A 636 -29.48 14.49 51.00
C ALA A 636 -28.22 15.27 51.40
N VAL A 637 -28.35 16.29 52.26
CA VAL A 637 -27.21 17.06 52.78
C VAL A 637 -26.34 16.24 53.74
N GLY A 638 -26.94 15.41 54.59
CA GLY A 638 -26.20 14.47 55.43
C GLY A 638 -25.50 13.39 54.60
N TRP A 639 -26.15 12.92 53.54
CA TRP A 639 -25.62 11.93 52.61
C TRP A 639 -24.45 12.49 51.78
N ASP A 640 -24.63 13.67 51.17
CA ASP A 640 -23.55 14.36 50.46
C ASP A 640 -22.43 14.77 51.41
N GLY A 641 -22.71 15.15 52.66
CA GLY A 641 -21.68 15.46 53.65
C GLY A 641 -20.78 14.25 53.97
N VAL A 642 -21.37 13.05 54.05
CA VAL A 642 -20.67 11.79 54.31
C VAL A 642 -19.87 11.28 53.10
N TYR A 643 -20.30 11.58 51.88
CA TYR A 643 -19.65 11.10 50.65
C TYR A 643 -18.76 12.13 49.94
N ASN A 644 -18.96 13.44 50.15
CA ASN A 644 -18.16 14.51 49.50
C ASN A 644 -17.07 15.13 50.41
N THR A 645 -17.08 14.88 51.71
CA THR A 645 -15.87 15.15 52.50
C THR A 645 -14.87 14.02 52.23
N GLY A 646 -13.67 14.37 51.76
CA GLY A 646 -12.64 13.41 51.34
C GLY A 646 -12.01 12.57 52.46
N GLY A 647 -12.73 12.34 53.56
CA GLY A 647 -12.39 11.42 54.63
C GLY A 647 -13.63 10.61 55.01
N LEU A 648 -13.51 9.29 55.00
CA LEU A 648 -14.57 8.40 55.47
C LEU A 648 -14.94 8.73 56.93
N PRO A 649 -16.23 8.73 57.31
CA PRO A 649 -16.63 8.78 58.71
C PRO A 649 -16.11 7.53 59.43
N GLY A 650 -15.26 7.70 60.44
CA GLY A 650 -14.76 6.63 61.31
C GLY A 650 -13.26 6.31 61.21
N VAL A 651 -12.47 7.09 60.46
CA VAL A 651 -11.02 6.86 60.27
C VAL A 651 -10.14 7.72 61.20
N ASP A 652 -10.71 8.38 62.22
CA ASP A 652 -9.91 9.04 63.28
C ASP A 652 -9.56 8.09 64.45
N GLY A 653 -9.84 6.78 64.33
CA GLY A 653 -9.82 5.85 65.47
C GLY A 653 -8.87 4.64 65.41
N TYR A 654 -8.24 4.31 64.28
CA TYR A 654 -7.41 3.09 64.18
C TYR A 654 -6.11 3.35 63.41
N GLY A 655 -5.00 2.98 64.04
CA GLY A 655 -3.65 3.40 63.67
C GLY A 655 -2.95 2.63 62.53
N ASP A 656 -1.87 3.27 62.08
CA ASP A 656 -0.65 2.79 61.40
C ASP A 656 -0.67 2.21 59.97
N ASP A 657 -1.80 2.10 59.25
CA ASP A 657 -1.82 1.68 57.83
C ASP A 657 -2.30 2.77 56.83
N GLU A 658 -1.84 4.01 57.01
CA GLU A 658 -2.32 5.20 56.28
C GLU A 658 -2.07 5.22 54.75
N GLU A 659 -1.07 4.52 54.22
CA GLU A 659 -0.70 4.63 52.79
C GLU A 659 -1.50 3.68 51.88
N THR A 660 -1.89 2.52 52.40
CA THR A 660 -2.51 1.45 51.61
C THR A 660 -3.97 1.75 51.31
N ASP A 661 -4.70 2.30 52.28
CA ASP A 661 -6.12 2.62 52.15
C ASP A 661 -6.37 3.89 51.32
N LYS A 662 -5.48 4.90 51.43
CA LYS A 662 -5.49 6.09 50.55
C LYS A 662 -5.26 5.69 49.09
N ARG A 663 -4.37 4.73 48.83
CA ARG A 663 -4.14 4.21 47.47
C ARG A 663 -5.34 3.44 46.94
N ALA A 664 -5.96 2.59 47.74
CA ALA A 664 -7.16 1.84 47.36
C ALA A 664 -8.35 2.78 47.02
N ALA A 665 -8.54 3.84 47.81
CA ALA A 665 -9.56 4.85 47.56
C ALA A 665 -9.28 5.67 46.28
N MET A 666 -8.02 6.09 46.07
CA MET A 666 -7.63 6.79 44.84
C MET A 666 -7.78 5.90 43.60
N THR A 667 -7.52 4.59 43.71
CA THR A 667 -7.80 3.65 42.62
C THR A 667 -9.30 3.51 42.35
N GLY A 668 -10.15 3.49 43.38
CA GLY A 668 -11.60 3.45 43.19
C GLY A 668 -12.16 4.72 42.50
N ILE A 669 -11.67 5.90 42.89
CA ILE A 669 -12.03 7.17 42.24
C ILE A 669 -11.52 7.19 40.79
N PHE A 670 -10.31 6.71 40.55
CA PHE A 670 -9.75 6.59 39.20
C PHE A 670 -10.59 5.65 38.32
N GLU A 671 -11.00 4.49 38.83
CA GLU A 671 -11.87 3.55 38.12
C GLU A 671 -13.25 4.16 37.84
N ALA A 672 -13.81 4.94 38.77
CA ALA A 672 -15.06 5.66 38.57
C ALA A 672 -14.93 6.73 37.46
N VAL A 673 -13.87 7.55 37.50
CA VAL A 673 -13.58 8.54 36.44
C VAL A 673 -13.35 7.87 35.10
N GLN A 674 -12.62 6.75 35.07
CA GLN A 674 -12.39 5.97 33.86
C GLN A 674 -13.70 5.43 33.30
N SER A 675 -14.59 4.92 34.15
CA SER A 675 -15.91 4.42 33.73
C SER A 675 -16.79 5.54 33.16
N ASN A 676 -16.76 6.74 33.77
CA ASN A 676 -17.48 7.90 33.29
C ASN A 676 -16.90 8.44 31.98
N LEU A 677 -15.58 8.41 31.83
CA LEU A 677 -14.91 8.78 30.58
C LEU A 677 -15.28 7.81 29.46
N ILE A 678 -15.33 6.50 29.72
CA ILE A 678 -15.78 5.51 28.74
C ILE A 678 -17.24 5.75 28.35
N LYS A 679 -18.14 5.98 29.33
CA LYS A 679 -19.55 6.30 29.05
C LYS A 679 -19.71 7.58 28.22
N ASN A 680 -18.97 8.63 28.55
CA ASN A 680 -19.00 9.89 27.81
C ASN A 680 -18.41 9.73 26.41
N ALA A 681 -17.35 8.93 26.26
CA ALA A 681 -16.77 8.61 24.96
C ALA A 681 -17.75 7.79 24.10
N GLU A 682 -18.47 6.83 24.67
CA GLU A 682 -19.51 6.07 23.97
C GLU A 682 -20.70 6.95 23.56
N ALA A 683 -21.13 7.85 24.44
CA ALA A 683 -22.16 8.83 24.14
C ALA A 683 -21.71 9.81 23.05
N GLY A 684 -20.47 10.31 23.13
CA GLY A 684 -19.81 11.14 22.12
C GLY A 684 -19.75 10.43 20.78
N ASN A 685 -19.26 9.19 20.74
CA ASN A 685 -19.21 8.37 19.52
C ASN A 685 -20.59 8.13 18.91
N LYS A 686 -21.63 7.91 19.74
CA LYS A 686 -23.01 7.77 19.26
C LYS A 686 -23.52 9.08 18.67
N LEU A 687 -23.21 10.21 19.30
CA LEU A 687 -23.59 11.54 18.83
C LEU A 687 -22.84 11.93 17.55
N GLU A 688 -21.54 11.65 17.47
CA GLU A 688 -20.73 11.82 16.27
C GLU A 688 -21.22 10.97 15.11
N LYS A 689 -21.61 9.71 15.36
CA LYS A 689 -22.22 8.85 14.33
C LYS A 689 -23.56 9.41 13.84
N LYS A 690 -24.38 9.96 14.74
CA LYS A 690 -25.64 10.62 14.36
C LYS A 690 -25.38 11.90 13.57
N LEU A 691 -24.43 12.72 14.01
CA LEU A 691 -24.04 13.95 13.32
C LEU A 691 -23.37 13.66 11.98
N SER A 692 -22.58 12.58 11.85
CA SER A 692 -21.96 12.22 10.58
C SER A 692 -22.99 11.71 9.57
N LEU A 693 -24.04 11.01 10.02
CA LEU A 693 -25.17 10.63 9.17
C LEU A 693 -25.94 11.86 8.66
N THR A 694 -26.21 12.85 9.52
CA THR A 694 -26.99 14.05 9.13
C THR A 694 -26.16 15.11 8.42
N LEU A 695 -24.99 15.46 8.95
CA LEU A 695 -24.09 16.48 8.42
C LEU A 695 -23.15 15.97 7.33
N GLY A 696 -22.86 14.67 7.26
CA GLY A 696 -21.94 14.13 6.26
C GLY A 696 -22.41 14.38 4.83
N GLY A 697 -23.72 14.26 4.58
CA GLY A 697 -24.32 14.63 3.29
C GLY A 697 -24.16 16.13 2.97
N TYR A 698 -24.37 16.99 3.96
CA TYR A 698 -24.21 18.44 3.81
C TYR A 698 -22.75 18.87 3.63
N GLN A 699 -21.81 18.23 4.34
CA GLN A 699 -20.37 18.45 4.17
C GLN A 699 -19.89 18.00 2.79
N ASN A 700 -20.37 16.86 2.30
CA ASN A 700 -20.10 16.40 0.93
C ASN A 700 -20.66 17.40 -0.09
N ARG A 701 -21.89 17.87 0.11
CA ARG A 701 -22.51 18.88 -0.77
C ARG A 701 -21.75 20.19 -0.75
N GLN A 702 -21.32 20.66 0.43
CA GLN A 702 -20.48 21.85 0.56
C GLN A 702 -19.17 21.69 -0.20
N ARG A 703 -18.49 20.54 -0.05
CA ARG A 703 -17.22 20.27 -0.76
C ARG A 703 -17.41 20.29 -2.27
N ILE A 704 -18.44 19.61 -2.77
CA ILE A 704 -18.76 19.58 -4.21
C ILE A 704 -19.07 20.98 -4.72
N LEU A 705 -19.87 21.77 -3.99
CA LEU A 705 -20.19 23.13 -4.39
C LEU A 705 -18.96 24.04 -4.37
N SER A 706 -18.13 23.93 -3.33
CA SER A 706 -16.87 24.67 -3.24
C SER A 706 -15.97 24.35 -4.43
N GLN A 707 -15.81 23.07 -4.76
CA GLN A 707 -15.02 22.64 -5.91
C GLN A 707 -15.58 23.19 -7.23
N LYS A 708 -16.90 23.09 -7.44
CA LYS A 708 -17.56 23.66 -8.63
C LYS A 708 -17.36 25.16 -8.76
N ILE A 709 -17.40 25.89 -7.64
CA ILE A 709 -17.14 27.34 -7.64
C ILE A 709 -15.70 27.62 -8.04
N THR A 710 -14.73 26.85 -7.52
CA THR A 710 -13.32 26.99 -7.89
C THR A 710 -13.07 26.66 -9.36
N GLU A 711 -13.65 25.57 -9.87
CA GLU A 711 -13.54 25.17 -11.28
C GLU A 711 -14.18 26.21 -12.21
N ALA A 712 -15.37 26.71 -11.87
CA ALA A 712 -16.04 27.76 -12.64
C ALA A 712 -15.21 29.07 -12.64
N TYR A 713 -14.62 29.44 -11.49
CA TYR A 713 -13.76 30.61 -11.40
C TYR A 713 -12.51 30.48 -12.28
N ALA A 714 -11.86 29.30 -12.27
CA ALA A 714 -10.71 29.03 -13.14
C ALA A 714 -11.10 29.09 -14.63
N ALA A 715 -12.24 28.52 -15.00
CA ALA A 715 -12.75 28.58 -16.37
C ALA A 715 -13.07 30.02 -16.82
N VAL A 716 -13.58 30.87 -15.93
CA VAL A 716 -13.81 32.29 -16.21
C VAL A 716 -12.50 33.05 -16.44
N ILE A 717 -11.46 32.77 -15.64
CA ILE A 717 -10.13 33.37 -15.83
C ILE A 717 -9.55 32.95 -17.19
N ASP A 718 -9.57 31.66 -17.50
CA ASP A 718 -9.05 31.13 -18.76
C ASP A 718 -9.82 31.70 -19.97
N ALA A 719 -11.15 31.76 -19.89
CA ALA A 719 -11.98 32.38 -20.93
C ALA A 719 -11.66 33.87 -21.12
N LYS A 720 -11.37 34.60 -20.03
CA LYS A 720 -10.97 36.01 -20.09
C LYS A 720 -9.60 36.17 -20.76
N SER A 721 -8.62 35.35 -20.39
CA SER A 721 -7.30 35.35 -21.03
C SER A 721 -7.37 34.97 -22.53
N LYS A 722 -8.25 34.02 -22.87
CA LYS A 722 -8.54 33.67 -24.28
C LYS A 722 -9.19 34.83 -25.02
N LEU A 723 -10.16 35.51 -24.43
CA LEU A 723 -10.79 36.68 -25.04
C LEU A 723 -9.76 37.78 -25.33
N ASP A 724 -8.89 38.08 -24.37
CA ASP A 724 -7.88 39.13 -24.51
C ASP A 724 -6.81 38.76 -25.55
N SER A 725 -6.39 37.49 -25.60
CA SER A 725 -5.49 37.00 -26.65
C SER A 725 -6.17 37.02 -28.02
N PHE A 726 -7.44 36.63 -28.15
CA PHE A 726 -8.16 36.70 -29.43
C PHE A 726 -8.41 38.12 -29.90
N LYS A 727 -8.66 39.09 -29.00
CA LYS A 727 -8.73 40.50 -29.37
C LYS A 727 -7.40 40.99 -29.94
N THR A 728 -6.30 40.62 -29.28
CA THR A 728 -4.95 40.97 -29.74
C THR A 728 -4.65 40.32 -31.10
N LEU A 729 -5.03 39.05 -31.26
CA LEU A 729 -4.84 38.31 -32.51
C LEU A 729 -5.70 38.88 -33.64
N ALA A 730 -6.94 39.27 -33.37
CA ALA A 730 -7.82 39.92 -34.34
C ALA A 730 -7.21 41.22 -34.88
N ILE A 731 -6.68 42.08 -33.99
CA ILE A 731 -5.97 43.30 -34.39
C ILE A 731 -4.76 42.94 -35.27
N SER A 732 -3.99 41.91 -34.88
CA SER A 732 -2.82 41.50 -35.68
C SER A 732 -3.20 40.91 -37.06
N GLU A 733 -4.32 40.22 -37.16
CA GLU A 733 -4.81 39.67 -38.42
C GLU A 733 -5.37 40.76 -39.34
N GLU A 734 -6.10 41.73 -38.78
CA GLU A 734 -6.56 42.92 -39.51
C GLU A 734 -5.37 43.70 -40.13
N ASP A 735 -4.23 43.77 -39.43
CA ASP A 735 -3.01 44.38 -39.96
C ASP A 735 -2.25 43.49 -40.96
N ALA A 736 -2.29 42.17 -40.77
CA ALA A 736 -1.52 41.22 -41.58
C ALA A 736 -2.17 40.88 -42.93
N ILE A 737 -3.49 40.92 -43.04
CA ILE A 737 -4.22 40.61 -44.27
C ILE A 737 -3.88 41.59 -45.41
N PRO A 738 -3.92 42.93 -45.22
CA PRO A 738 -3.57 43.89 -46.26
C PRO A 738 -2.13 43.72 -46.75
N ARG A 739 -1.17 43.50 -45.84
CA ARG A 739 0.24 43.30 -46.20
C ARG A 739 0.45 42.06 -47.06
N ARG A 740 -0.23 40.95 -46.72
CA ARG A 740 -0.19 39.72 -47.52
C ARG A 740 -0.81 39.93 -48.91
N LEU A 741 -1.96 40.60 -48.98
CA LEU A 741 -2.61 40.92 -50.26
C LEU A 741 -1.75 41.83 -51.14
N ASP A 742 -1.09 42.84 -50.56
CA ASP A 742 -0.24 43.75 -51.32
C ASP A 742 1.04 43.06 -51.82
N SER A 743 1.63 42.16 -51.03
CA SER A 743 2.75 41.31 -51.48
C SER A 743 2.34 40.43 -52.66
N LEU A 744 1.21 39.73 -52.56
CA LEU A 744 0.70 38.87 -53.62
C LEU A 744 0.35 39.67 -54.88
N ARG A 745 -0.23 40.87 -54.74
CA ARG A 745 -0.48 41.77 -55.88
C ARG A 745 0.83 42.14 -56.57
N GLY A 746 1.87 42.49 -55.81
CA GLY A 746 3.20 42.79 -56.38
C GLY A 746 3.83 41.61 -57.11
N GLU A 747 3.69 40.39 -56.58
CA GLU A 747 4.15 39.17 -57.24
C GLU A 747 3.36 38.87 -58.53
N VAL A 748 2.03 39.02 -58.49
CA VAL A 748 1.18 38.84 -59.68
C VAL A 748 1.52 39.87 -60.76
N GLU A 749 1.73 41.14 -60.40
CA GLU A 749 2.17 42.18 -61.35
C GLU A 749 3.55 41.88 -61.96
N PHE A 750 4.46 41.28 -61.18
CA PHE A 750 5.75 40.84 -61.69
C PHE A 750 5.61 39.68 -62.69
N VAL A 751 4.81 38.66 -62.34
CA VAL A 751 4.55 37.52 -63.22
C VAL A 751 3.87 37.99 -64.51
N GLN A 752 2.87 38.86 -64.41
CA GLN A 752 2.16 39.41 -65.56
C GLN A 752 3.10 40.20 -66.50
N ARG A 753 4.03 40.99 -65.94
CA ARG A 753 5.06 41.67 -66.74
C ARG A 753 5.96 40.68 -67.47
N ARG A 754 6.45 39.63 -66.79
CA ARG A 754 7.29 38.60 -67.42
C ARG A 754 6.54 37.83 -68.49
N GLU A 755 5.26 37.56 -68.29
CA GLU A 755 4.41 36.92 -69.30
C GLU A 755 4.28 37.80 -70.55
N MET A 756 4.00 39.10 -70.38
CA MET A 756 3.94 40.04 -71.50
C MET A 756 5.28 40.11 -72.27
N GLU A 757 6.40 40.19 -71.55
CA GLU A 757 7.74 40.18 -72.18
C GLU A 757 7.96 38.89 -72.97
N ALA A 758 7.63 37.73 -72.41
CA ALA A 758 7.76 36.44 -73.08
C ALA A 758 6.87 36.36 -74.35
N GLN A 759 5.64 36.86 -74.28
CA GLN A 759 4.72 36.92 -75.42
C GLN A 759 5.24 37.88 -76.50
N MET A 760 5.82 39.03 -76.13
CA MET A 760 6.45 39.94 -77.10
C MET A 760 7.67 39.30 -77.77
N ILE A 761 8.52 38.60 -77.02
CA ILE A 761 9.66 37.87 -77.58
C ILE A 761 9.18 36.79 -78.55
N TYR A 762 8.16 36.02 -78.17
CA TYR A 762 7.57 35.02 -79.05
C TYR A 762 7.03 35.65 -80.34
N LYS A 763 6.30 36.77 -80.23
CA LYS A 763 5.78 37.51 -81.38
C LYS A 763 6.92 37.98 -82.30
N ALA A 764 7.99 38.56 -81.75
CA ALA A 764 9.14 39.01 -82.53
C ALA A 764 9.86 37.85 -83.24
N ARG A 765 10.04 36.70 -82.56
CA ARG A 765 10.63 35.50 -83.17
C ARG A 765 9.74 34.90 -84.25
N LYS A 766 8.42 34.96 -84.08
CA LYS A 766 7.46 34.53 -85.11
C LYS A 766 7.52 35.44 -86.34
N GLU A 767 7.60 36.76 -86.15
CA GLU A 767 7.79 37.72 -87.25
C GLU A 767 9.13 37.49 -87.97
N GLU A 768 10.22 37.19 -87.25
CA GLU A 768 11.49 36.78 -87.85
C GLU A 768 11.37 35.47 -88.64
N LEU A 769 10.67 34.47 -88.10
CA LEU A 769 10.44 33.18 -88.76
C LEU A 769 9.60 33.34 -90.03
N ASP A 770 8.52 34.10 -89.97
CA ASP A 770 7.67 34.40 -91.11
C ASP A 770 8.47 35.17 -92.19
N GLY A 771 9.30 36.13 -91.78
CA GLY A 771 10.22 36.85 -92.67
C GLY A 771 11.34 35.98 -93.27
N LEU A 772 11.78 34.92 -92.58
CA LEU A 772 12.69 33.92 -93.12
C LEU A 772 11.96 32.93 -94.04
N GLY A 773 10.71 32.60 -93.74
CA GLY A 773 9.82 31.82 -94.59
C GLY A 773 9.61 32.49 -95.95
N GLU A 774 9.39 33.81 -95.98
CA GLU A 774 9.30 34.58 -97.23
C GLU A 774 10.63 34.59 -98.01
N ARG A 775 11.79 34.58 -97.33
CA ARG A 775 13.11 34.49 -98.00
C ARG A 775 13.43 33.09 -98.52
N MET A 776 12.86 32.03 -97.94
CA MET A 776 13.06 30.65 -98.40
C MET A 776 12.26 30.29 -99.66
N VAL A 777 11.28 31.10 -100.08
CA VAL A 777 10.49 30.85 -101.31
C VAL A 777 11.24 31.26 -102.60
N ILE A 778 12.41 31.89 -102.51
CA ILE A 778 13.17 32.34 -103.71
C ILE A 778 14.13 31.29 -104.27
N ASN A 779 14.45 30.19 -103.57
CA ASN A 779 15.30 29.14 -104.15
C ASN A 779 14.80 27.75 -103.76
N GLY A 780 14.06 27.12 -104.68
CA GLY A 780 13.49 25.79 -104.50
C GLY A 780 14.54 24.72 -104.18
N THR A 781 14.44 24.11 -103.00
CA THR A 781 14.84 22.73 -102.69
C THR A 781 14.42 22.41 -101.26
N ALA A 782 13.47 21.48 -101.10
CA ALA A 782 12.97 21.04 -99.80
C ALA A 782 13.99 20.13 -99.09
N ARG A 783 14.36 20.47 -97.85
CA ARG A 783 14.95 19.53 -96.88
C ARG A 783 14.31 19.76 -95.52
N HIS A 784 13.67 18.71 -94.98
CA HIS A 784 13.21 18.65 -93.59
C HIS A 784 14.42 18.56 -92.64
N PRO A 785 14.47 19.33 -91.53
CA PRO A 785 15.41 19.06 -90.45
C PRO A 785 14.79 18.14 -89.39
N THR A 786 15.60 17.20 -88.92
CA THR A 786 15.30 16.19 -87.89
C THR A 786 15.33 16.77 -86.47
N PHE A 787 14.54 16.15 -85.60
CA PHE A 787 14.36 16.45 -84.18
C PHE A 787 15.62 16.07 -83.38
N SER A 788 16.59 16.98 -83.21
CA SER A 788 17.76 16.71 -82.34
C SER A 788 18.21 17.84 -81.41
N ASP A 789 17.58 19.03 -81.41
CA ASP A 789 18.12 20.20 -80.67
C ASP A 789 17.18 20.83 -79.62
N LEU A 790 16.19 20.11 -79.07
CA LEU A 790 15.31 20.63 -78.02
C LEU A 790 15.66 20.07 -76.63
N ASN A 791 16.51 20.81 -75.93
CA ASN A 791 16.89 20.58 -74.53
C ASN A 791 15.85 21.27 -73.62
N ILE A 792 14.77 20.56 -73.25
CA ILE A 792 13.74 21.07 -72.32
C ILE A 792 14.07 20.63 -70.89
N LYS A 793 14.43 21.59 -70.03
CA LYS A 793 14.53 21.37 -68.57
C LYS A 793 13.15 21.49 -67.93
N MET A 794 12.65 20.39 -67.37
CA MET A 794 11.48 20.36 -66.49
C MET A 794 11.85 20.94 -65.11
N VAL A 795 11.06 21.90 -64.61
CA VAL A 795 11.19 22.47 -63.26
C VAL A 795 10.08 21.86 -62.39
N THR A 796 10.46 21.25 -61.28
CA THR A 796 9.59 20.65 -60.25
C THR A 796 9.03 21.71 -59.30
N PHE A 797 7.75 21.60 -58.94
CA PHE A 797 7.08 22.42 -57.91
C PHE A 797 6.88 21.61 -56.62
N GLU A 798 7.17 22.19 -55.45
CA GLU A 798 6.82 21.68 -54.12
C GLU A 798 5.49 22.29 -53.63
N PRO A 799 4.62 21.54 -52.89
CA PRO A 799 3.39 22.07 -52.32
C PRO A 799 3.55 22.60 -50.87
N PRO A 800 2.70 23.55 -50.41
CA PRO A 800 2.76 24.17 -49.08
C PRO A 800 2.02 23.37 -47.97
N PRO A 801 2.25 23.67 -46.67
CA PRO A 801 1.73 22.87 -45.55
C PRO A 801 0.31 23.28 -45.10
N GLU A 802 -0.51 22.30 -44.72
CA GLU A 802 -1.89 22.48 -44.23
C GLU A 802 -1.99 22.67 -42.69
N LEU A 803 -2.96 23.49 -42.29
CA LEU A 803 -3.34 23.84 -40.91
C LEU A 803 -4.33 22.79 -40.34
N ALA A 804 -4.06 22.26 -39.14
CA ALA A 804 -4.95 21.32 -38.45
C ALA A 804 -5.99 22.02 -37.54
N LEU A 805 -7.27 21.65 -37.69
CA LEU A 805 -8.40 22.03 -36.82
C LEU A 805 -8.52 21.07 -35.61
N LYS A 806 -8.89 21.61 -34.44
CA LYS A 806 -9.11 20.88 -33.18
C LYS A 806 -10.59 20.53 -32.98
N ASP A 807 -10.89 19.25 -32.74
CA ASP A 807 -12.21 18.77 -32.33
C ASP A 807 -12.32 18.44 -30.81
N PRO A 808 -13.54 18.46 -30.22
CA PRO A 808 -13.77 18.51 -28.77
C PRO A 808 -13.86 17.12 -28.09
N PRO A 809 -13.72 17.02 -26.75
CA PRO A 809 -13.69 15.73 -26.06
C PRO A 809 -15.09 15.18 -25.75
N ALA A 810 -15.39 13.97 -26.23
CA ALA A 810 -16.51 13.15 -25.80
C ALA A 810 -16.05 12.18 -24.67
N VAL A 811 -16.49 12.43 -23.44
CA VAL A 811 -16.20 11.56 -22.27
C VAL A 811 -17.52 11.04 -21.69
N ALA A 812 -17.65 9.71 -21.58
CA ALA A 812 -18.78 9.06 -20.94
C ALA A 812 -18.73 9.19 -19.40
N PRO A 813 -19.87 9.34 -18.71
CA PRO A 813 -19.91 9.58 -17.27
C PRO A 813 -19.59 8.30 -16.47
N GLN A 814 -18.71 8.45 -15.46
CA GLN A 814 -18.32 7.38 -14.54
C GLN A 814 -19.34 7.22 -13.40
N LEU A 815 -19.65 5.97 -13.04
CA LEU A 815 -20.55 5.61 -11.94
C LEU A 815 -19.84 5.75 -10.59
N VAL A 816 -20.56 6.21 -9.56
CA VAL A 816 -19.98 6.75 -8.31
C VAL A 816 -19.97 5.73 -7.15
N ALA A 817 -20.75 4.65 -7.24
CA ALA A 817 -20.93 3.69 -6.12
C ALA A 817 -21.24 2.25 -6.60
N PRO A 818 -20.94 1.21 -5.77
CA PRO A 818 -21.23 -0.20 -6.08
C PRO A 818 -22.73 -0.52 -6.06
N GLU A 819 -23.10 -1.60 -6.75
CA GLU A 819 -24.48 -1.97 -7.06
C GLU A 819 -25.23 -2.58 -5.85
N PRO A 820 -26.55 -2.30 -5.70
CA PRO A 820 -27.39 -2.94 -4.68
C PRO A 820 -27.68 -4.41 -5.00
N GLU A 821 -27.98 -5.22 -3.96
CA GLU A 821 -28.10 -6.70 -4.05
C GLU A 821 -29.15 -7.23 -5.04
N HIS A 822 -30.12 -6.41 -5.46
CA HIS A 822 -31.16 -6.76 -6.44
C HIS A 822 -31.22 -5.77 -7.62
N CYS A 823 -30.07 -5.27 -8.05
CA CYS A 823 -29.98 -4.34 -9.18
C CYS A 823 -30.45 -5.01 -10.50
N PRO A 824 -31.37 -4.39 -11.27
CA PRO A 824 -31.75 -4.90 -12.60
C PRO A 824 -30.63 -4.77 -13.65
N GLY A 825 -29.50 -4.13 -13.30
CA GLY A 825 -28.38 -3.85 -14.20
C GLY A 825 -28.59 -2.59 -15.05
N PRO A 826 -27.52 -1.86 -15.44
CA PRO A 826 -27.60 -0.59 -16.18
C PRO A 826 -28.19 -0.72 -17.60
N GLU A 827 -28.10 -1.91 -18.21
CA GLU A 827 -28.59 -2.20 -19.57
C GLU A 827 -30.07 -2.64 -19.59
N SER A 828 -30.68 -2.89 -18.43
CA SER A 828 -32.08 -3.30 -18.35
C SER A 828 -33.02 -2.13 -18.63
N GLN A 829 -34.17 -2.42 -19.27
CA GLN A 829 -35.22 -1.42 -19.49
C GLN A 829 -35.69 -0.78 -18.16
N ASN A 830 -35.63 -1.55 -17.08
CA ASN A 830 -36.02 -1.15 -15.73
C ASN A 830 -34.91 -0.44 -14.94
N ALA A 831 -33.70 -0.28 -15.51
CA ALA A 831 -32.59 0.41 -14.84
C ALA A 831 -32.95 1.87 -14.53
N GLY A 832 -32.85 2.27 -13.26
CA GLY A 832 -33.24 3.59 -12.77
C GLY A 832 -34.74 3.79 -12.55
N LYS A 833 -35.59 2.80 -12.91
CA LYS A 833 -37.06 2.84 -12.83
C LYS A 833 -37.67 1.79 -11.90
N SER A 834 -36.97 0.68 -11.62
CA SER A 834 -37.47 -0.36 -10.69
C SER A 834 -37.38 0.07 -9.23
N ASP A 835 -38.21 -0.53 -8.38
CA ASP A 835 -38.21 -0.33 -6.92
C ASP A 835 -36.83 -0.60 -6.29
N ALA A 836 -36.08 -1.58 -6.82
CA ALA A 836 -34.70 -1.87 -6.39
C ALA A 836 -33.68 -0.76 -6.72
N CYS A 837 -34.05 0.23 -7.54
CA CYS A 837 -33.22 1.40 -7.87
C CYS A 837 -33.56 2.64 -7.03
N GLU A 838 -34.62 2.61 -6.22
CA GLU A 838 -34.94 3.72 -5.32
C GLU A 838 -33.85 3.88 -4.26
N GLY A 839 -33.27 5.09 -4.17
CA GLY A 839 -32.16 5.39 -3.26
C GLY A 839 -30.76 5.09 -3.81
N CYS A 840 -30.64 4.59 -5.05
CA CYS A 840 -29.34 4.39 -5.69
C CYS A 840 -28.71 5.72 -6.13
N PRO A 841 -27.43 6.01 -5.79
CA PRO A 841 -26.72 7.22 -6.24
C PRO A 841 -26.64 7.37 -7.76
N ASN A 842 -26.65 6.24 -8.47
CA ASN A 842 -26.54 6.16 -9.93
C ASN A 842 -27.91 6.17 -10.64
N GLN A 843 -29.04 6.29 -9.93
CA GLN A 843 -30.39 6.17 -10.51
C GLN A 843 -30.62 7.13 -11.69
N LYS A 844 -30.20 8.40 -11.55
CA LYS A 844 -30.34 9.41 -12.62
C LYS A 844 -29.44 9.14 -13.82
N ILE A 845 -28.26 8.55 -13.59
CA ILE A 845 -27.31 8.18 -14.64
C ILE A 845 -27.86 6.98 -15.42
N CYS A 846 -28.34 5.95 -14.72
CA CYS A 846 -28.95 4.77 -15.33
C CYS A 846 -30.28 5.05 -16.04
N ALA A 847 -31.01 6.10 -15.63
CA ALA A 847 -32.21 6.56 -16.32
C ALA A 847 -31.90 7.37 -17.59
N ALA A 848 -30.75 8.05 -17.64
CA ALA A 848 -30.33 8.92 -18.74
C ALA A 848 -29.37 8.24 -19.75
N ALA A 849 -28.82 7.07 -19.42
CA ALA A 849 -27.95 6.32 -20.32
C ALA A 849 -28.73 5.85 -21.57
N PRO A 850 -28.15 5.91 -22.77
CA PRO A 850 -28.79 5.40 -23.98
C PRO A 850 -29.03 3.89 -23.86
N LYS A 851 -30.29 3.47 -24.01
CA LYS A 851 -30.69 2.06 -23.93
C LYS A 851 -31.14 1.58 -25.32
N GLY A 852 -30.40 0.64 -25.88
CA GLY A 852 -30.64 0.03 -27.19
C GLY A 852 -29.40 -0.74 -27.64
N PRO A 853 -29.51 -1.58 -28.70
CA PRO A 853 -28.32 -2.07 -29.38
C PRO A 853 -27.46 -0.86 -29.77
N ASP A 854 -26.14 -1.02 -29.62
CA ASP A 854 -25.17 0.05 -29.80
C ASP A 854 -25.45 0.81 -31.13
N PRO A 855 -25.68 2.14 -31.10
CA PRO A 855 -26.13 2.91 -32.27
C PRO A 855 -25.18 2.82 -33.48
N ASP A 856 -23.96 2.35 -33.27
CA ASP A 856 -22.94 2.17 -34.29
C ASP A 856 -23.03 0.81 -35.03
N LEU A 857 -23.78 -0.18 -34.52
CA LEU A 857 -23.92 -1.50 -35.16
C LEU A 857 -24.47 -1.42 -36.60
N PRO A 858 -25.53 -0.65 -36.90
CA PRO A 858 -26.02 -0.53 -38.27
C PRO A 858 -24.98 0.07 -39.24
N PHE A 859 -24.15 0.99 -38.75
CA PHE A 859 -23.08 1.60 -39.55
C PHE A 859 -21.96 0.59 -39.84
N ILE A 860 -21.59 -0.22 -38.84
CA ILE A 860 -20.62 -1.31 -39.02
C ILE A 860 -21.16 -2.34 -40.02
N THR A 861 -22.43 -2.73 -39.89
CA THR A 861 -23.07 -3.67 -40.82
C THR A 861 -23.08 -3.13 -42.24
N SER A 862 -23.40 -1.84 -42.43
CA SER A 862 -23.34 -1.19 -43.75
C SER A 862 -21.91 -1.15 -44.30
N ARG A 863 -20.91 -0.78 -43.48
CA ARG A 863 -19.52 -0.65 -43.91
C ARG A 863 -18.91 -1.99 -44.33
N LEU A 864 -19.24 -3.06 -43.61
CA LEU A 864 -18.73 -4.41 -43.87
C LEU A 864 -19.59 -5.21 -44.86
N SER A 865 -20.61 -4.60 -45.46
CA SER A 865 -21.50 -5.30 -46.40
C SER A 865 -20.85 -5.55 -47.77
N SER A 866 -19.87 -4.74 -48.16
CA SER A 866 -19.10 -4.88 -49.40
C SER A 866 -18.06 -6.01 -49.36
N ILE A 867 -17.83 -6.60 -48.18
CA ILE A 867 -16.83 -7.66 -47.98
C ILE A 867 -17.49 -9.03 -48.12
N ARG A 868 -17.08 -9.82 -49.13
CA ARG A 868 -17.67 -11.14 -49.40
C ARG A 868 -17.39 -12.16 -48.30
N HIS A 869 -16.12 -12.31 -47.91
CA HIS A 869 -15.71 -13.30 -46.92
C HIS A 869 -14.89 -12.67 -45.80
N LYS A 870 -15.25 -13.00 -44.55
CA LYS A 870 -14.59 -12.51 -43.33
C LYS A 870 -14.05 -13.70 -42.55
N LEU A 871 -12.73 -13.79 -42.47
CA LEU A 871 -12.02 -14.92 -41.91
C LEU A 871 -11.28 -14.53 -40.63
N LEU A 872 -11.62 -15.17 -39.51
CA LEU A 872 -10.92 -14.97 -38.24
C LEU A 872 -9.75 -15.94 -38.12
N VAL A 873 -8.54 -15.46 -37.83
CA VAL A 873 -7.39 -16.32 -37.51
C VAL A 873 -7.17 -16.32 -36.01
N LEU A 874 -7.36 -17.48 -35.39
CA LEU A 874 -7.32 -17.69 -33.94
C LEU A 874 -6.12 -18.57 -33.54
N SER A 875 -5.64 -18.41 -32.31
CA SER A 875 -4.70 -19.36 -31.71
C SER A 875 -4.89 -19.50 -30.21
N GLY A 876 -4.73 -20.72 -29.67
CA GLY A 876 -4.86 -20.93 -28.23
C GLY A 876 -3.66 -20.42 -27.42
N LYS A 877 -2.50 -20.23 -28.05
CA LYS A 877 -1.24 -19.91 -27.37
C LYS A 877 -0.37 -18.93 -28.16
N GLY A 878 0.29 -18.03 -27.46
CA GLY A 878 1.32 -17.16 -28.04
C GLY A 878 2.55 -17.93 -28.52
N GLY A 879 3.09 -17.55 -29.68
CA GLY A 879 4.29 -18.15 -30.26
C GLY A 879 4.06 -19.33 -31.21
N VAL A 880 2.82 -19.60 -31.63
CA VAL A 880 2.52 -20.59 -32.70
C VAL A 880 2.70 -20.04 -34.12
N GLY A 881 3.11 -18.77 -34.26
CA GLY A 881 3.26 -18.09 -35.56
C GLY A 881 1.93 -17.65 -36.19
N LYS A 882 0.92 -17.29 -35.38
CA LYS A 882 -0.40 -16.84 -35.86
C LYS A 882 -0.31 -15.61 -36.77
N SER A 883 0.28 -14.50 -36.32
CA SER A 883 0.37 -13.28 -37.14
C SER A 883 1.20 -13.50 -38.41
N THR A 884 2.30 -14.26 -38.31
CA THR A 884 3.06 -14.72 -39.47
C THR A 884 2.17 -15.51 -40.45
N PHE A 885 1.39 -16.45 -39.94
CA PHE A 885 0.45 -17.23 -40.75
C PHE A 885 -0.65 -16.36 -41.36
N SER A 886 -1.22 -15.40 -40.62
CA SER A 886 -2.23 -14.44 -41.13
C SER A 886 -1.69 -13.61 -42.30
N THR A 887 -0.45 -13.12 -42.17
CA THR A 887 0.25 -12.37 -43.23
C THR A 887 0.49 -13.26 -44.45
N MET A 888 1.04 -14.46 -44.25
CA MET A 888 1.28 -15.41 -45.34
C MET A 888 0.00 -15.86 -46.03
N LEU A 889 -1.06 -16.11 -45.26
CA LEU A 889 -2.37 -16.48 -45.79
C LEU A 889 -2.95 -15.35 -46.65
N SER A 890 -2.79 -14.10 -46.22
CA SER A 890 -3.25 -12.93 -46.99
C SER A 890 -2.49 -12.78 -48.31
N HIS A 891 -1.16 -12.95 -48.30
CA HIS A 891 -0.38 -13.01 -49.54
C HIS A 891 -0.79 -14.19 -50.43
N ALA A 892 -1.09 -15.36 -49.86
CA ALA A 892 -1.52 -16.54 -50.62
C ALA A 892 -2.86 -16.29 -51.33
N PHE A 893 -3.83 -15.66 -50.64
CA PHE A 893 -5.10 -15.25 -51.27
C PHE A 893 -4.86 -14.24 -52.39
N ALA A 894 -4.01 -13.23 -52.16
CA ALA A 894 -3.68 -12.21 -53.16
C ALA A 894 -2.90 -12.79 -54.36
N ALA A 895 -2.08 -13.81 -54.15
CA ALA A 895 -1.32 -14.50 -55.20
C ALA A 895 -2.17 -15.46 -56.04
N THR A 896 -3.37 -15.85 -55.56
CA THR A 896 -4.24 -16.80 -56.27
C THR A 896 -4.77 -16.21 -57.59
N SER A 897 -5.16 -14.94 -57.57
CA SER A 897 -5.53 -14.20 -58.78
C SER A 897 -5.34 -12.70 -58.57
N PRO A 898 -4.89 -11.96 -59.61
CA PRO A 898 -4.66 -10.51 -59.51
C PRO A 898 -5.95 -9.72 -59.25
N ASP A 899 -7.11 -10.29 -59.62
CA ASP A 899 -8.42 -9.67 -59.38
C ASP A 899 -8.93 -9.87 -57.94
N THR A 900 -8.31 -10.75 -57.14
CA THR A 900 -8.76 -11.02 -55.77
C THR A 900 -8.30 -9.91 -54.84
N GLN A 901 -9.25 -9.18 -54.27
CA GLN A 901 -8.98 -8.09 -53.32
C GLN A 901 -8.96 -8.61 -51.88
N VAL A 902 -7.82 -8.42 -51.19
CA VAL A 902 -7.58 -8.95 -49.84
C VAL A 902 -7.28 -7.82 -48.87
N GLY A 903 -7.98 -7.80 -47.74
CA GLY A 903 -7.68 -6.94 -46.60
C GLY A 903 -7.18 -7.74 -45.41
N ILE A 904 -6.18 -7.24 -44.70
CA ILE A 904 -5.76 -7.76 -43.40
C ILE A 904 -6.02 -6.72 -42.29
N MET A 905 -6.66 -7.16 -41.22
CA MET A 905 -6.98 -6.33 -40.06
C MET A 905 -6.30 -6.90 -38.81
N ASP A 906 -5.41 -6.11 -38.22
CA ASP A 906 -4.68 -6.45 -37.00
C ASP A 906 -5.45 -5.98 -35.75
N ILE A 907 -5.94 -6.95 -34.98
CA ILE A 907 -6.70 -6.73 -33.74
C ILE A 907 -5.83 -7.01 -32.50
N ASP A 908 -4.59 -7.45 -32.65
CA ASP A 908 -3.67 -7.63 -31.53
C ASP A 908 -3.07 -6.28 -31.07
N ILE A 909 -3.95 -5.45 -30.49
CA ILE A 909 -3.65 -4.08 -30.04
C ILE A 909 -2.46 -4.01 -29.07
N CYS A 910 -2.17 -5.08 -28.32
CA CYS A 910 -1.07 -5.07 -27.34
C CYS A 910 0.30 -5.38 -27.95
N GLY A 911 0.35 -5.95 -29.15
CA GLY A 911 1.58 -6.31 -29.83
C GLY A 911 1.39 -6.31 -31.35
N PRO A 912 1.03 -5.15 -31.95
CA PRO A 912 0.82 -5.08 -33.40
C PRO A 912 2.11 -5.43 -34.12
N SER A 913 2.03 -6.42 -35.01
CA SER A 913 3.22 -6.95 -35.70
C SER A 913 3.06 -7.02 -37.21
N ILE A 914 1.83 -6.93 -37.72
CA ILE A 914 1.55 -7.09 -39.15
C ILE A 914 2.16 -5.95 -40.00
N PRO A 915 2.13 -4.67 -39.60
CA PRO A 915 2.76 -3.59 -40.39
C PRO A 915 4.25 -3.82 -40.65
N LYS A 916 4.97 -4.39 -39.68
CA LYS A 916 6.34 -4.85 -39.88
C LYS A 916 6.46 -5.96 -40.90
N MET A 917 5.64 -7.00 -40.72
CA MET A 917 5.65 -8.19 -41.57
C MET A 917 5.30 -7.91 -43.04
N LEU A 918 4.61 -6.80 -43.30
CA LEU A 918 4.22 -6.34 -44.63
C LEU A 918 5.05 -5.14 -45.15
N GLY A 919 6.07 -4.70 -44.42
CA GLY A 919 6.95 -3.61 -44.89
C GLY A 919 6.31 -2.21 -44.87
N ALA A 920 5.22 -2.03 -44.12
CA ALA A 920 4.45 -0.80 -44.06
C ALA A 920 4.70 0.03 -42.78
N GLU A 921 5.76 -0.24 -42.00
CA GLU A 921 5.99 0.42 -40.68
C GLU A 921 6.04 1.95 -40.72
N ASN A 922 6.43 2.54 -41.86
CA ASN A 922 6.59 3.98 -42.03
C ASN A 922 5.36 4.67 -42.63
N GLU A 923 4.31 3.91 -42.96
CA GLU A 923 3.09 4.46 -43.51
C GLU A 923 2.19 5.05 -42.42
N THR A 924 1.36 6.02 -42.80
CA THR A 924 0.38 6.64 -41.91
C THR A 924 -1.02 6.52 -42.49
N ILE A 925 -2.03 6.46 -41.63
CA ILE A 925 -3.42 6.37 -42.09
C ILE A 925 -3.85 7.72 -42.66
N HIS A 926 -4.30 7.71 -43.91
CA HIS A 926 -4.97 8.85 -44.51
C HIS A 926 -6.41 8.94 -44.00
N VAL A 927 -6.76 10.12 -43.47
CA VAL A 927 -8.11 10.43 -43.01
C VAL A 927 -8.83 11.19 -44.12
N SER A 928 -9.88 10.60 -44.67
CA SER A 928 -10.77 11.23 -45.64
C SER A 928 -12.06 11.73 -44.94
N SER A 929 -12.88 12.50 -45.66
CA SER A 929 -14.19 12.94 -45.15
C SER A 929 -15.17 11.77 -44.91
N SER A 930 -14.91 10.60 -45.51
CA SER A 930 -15.75 9.38 -45.43
C SER A 930 -15.25 8.36 -44.40
N GLY A 931 -13.99 8.46 -43.95
CA GLY A 931 -13.38 7.51 -43.04
C GLY A 931 -11.85 7.46 -43.07
N TRP A 932 -11.29 6.36 -42.60
CA TRP A 932 -9.87 6.03 -42.67
C TRP A 932 -9.60 5.15 -43.89
N SER A 933 -8.64 5.55 -44.72
CA SER A 933 -8.20 4.71 -45.84
C SER A 933 -7.22 3.63 -45.33
N PRO A 934 -7.41 2.35 -45.67
CA PRO A 934 -6.44 1.30 -45.35
C PRO A 934 -5.13 1.55 -46.13
N VAL A 935 -4.03 1.04 -45.58
CA VAL A 935 -2.71 1.17 -46.20
C VAL A 935 -2.54 0.03 -47.21
N TYR A 936 -2.30 0.35 -48.47
CA TYR A 936 -2.09 -0.65 -49.52
C TYR A 936 -0.61 -1.07 -49.55
N VAL A 937 -0.36 -2.38 -49.43
CA VAL A 937 0.98 -2.98 -49.48
C VAL A 937 1.27 -3.48 -50.90
N ALA A 938 0.24 -3.96 -51.60
CA ALA A 938 0.26 -4.28 -53.02
C ALA A 938 -1.05 -3.80 -53.65
N ASP A 939 -1.14 -3.84 -54.98
CA ASP A 939 -2.32 -3.38 -55.74
C ASP A 939 -3.63 -4.07 -55.32
N ASN A 940 -3.55 -5.30 -54.79
CA ASN A 940 -4.68 -6.11 -54.34
C ASN A 940 -4.62 -6.55 -52.87
N LEU A 941 -3.71 -5.96 -52.06
CA LEU A 941 -3.54 -6.27 -50.64
C LEU A 941 -3.47 -5.01 -49.79
N CYS A 942 -4.44 -4.81 -48.91
CA CYS A 942 -4.50 -3.68 -47.98
C CYS A 942 -4.47 -4.11 -46.51
N LEU A 943 -4.03 -3.22 -45.63
CA LEU A 943 -3.77 -3.46 -44.21
C LEU A 943 -4.33 -2.33 -43.33
N MET A 944 -4.89 -2.70 -42.19
CA MET A 944 -5.18 -1.79 -41.08
C MET A 944 -4.65 -2.35 -39.75
N SER A 945 -3.91 -1.53 -38.99
CA SER A 945 -3.39 -1.87 -37.66
C SER A 945 -3.31 -0.60 -36.78
N ILE A 946 -3.28 -0.78 -35.46
CA ILE A 946 -3.12 0.31 -34.50
C ILE A 946 -1.73 0.96 -34.57
N GLN A 947 -0.73 0.23 -35.08
CA GLN A 947 0.64 0.74 -35.17
C GLN A 947 0.72 2.08 -35.91
N PHE A 948 -0.07 2.27 -36.96
CA PHE A 948 -0.10 3.50 -37.76
C PHE A 948 -0.63 4.73 -36.99
N MET A 949 -1.27 4.50 -35.84
CA MET A 949 -1.82 5.55 -34.96
C MET A 949 -0.90 5.85 -33.78
N LEU A 950 0.17 5.09 -33.59
CA LEU A 950 1.11 5.32 -32.50
C LEU A 950 2.10 6.43 -32.88
N PRO A 951 2.39 7.37 -31.96
CA PRO A 951 3.36 8.42 -32.21
C PRO A 951 4.79 7.88 -32.34
N ASN A 952 5.11 6.79 -31.64
CA ASN A 952 6.35 6.04 -31.82
C ASN A 952 6.05 4.54 -31.90
N PRO A 953 6.76 3.79 -32.76
CA PRO A 953 6.55 2.36 -32.92
C PRO A 953 6.92 1.52 -31.69
N ASP A 954 7.78 2.05 -30.81
CA ASP A 954 8.25 1.37 -29.59
C ASP A 954 7.39 1.62 -28.34
N ASP A 955 6.32 2.43 -28.45
CA ASP A 955 5.48 2.78 -27.30
C ASP A 955 4.57 1.61 -26.89
N ALA A 956 4.69 1.18 -25.63
CA ALA A 956 3.88 0.08 -25.10
C ALA A 956 2.40 0.48 -24.91
N ILE A 957 1.49 -0.26 -25.57
CA ILE A 957 0.04 -0.02 -25.45
C ILE A 957 -0.52 -0.70 -24.20
N ILE A 958 -0.73 0.08 -23.13
CA ILE A 958 -1.35 -0.38 -21.88
C ILE A 958 -2.81 0.13 -21.79
N TRP A 959 -3.70 -0.43 -22.60
CA TRP A 959 -5.12 -0.02 -22.65
C TRP A 959 -6.05 -0.99 -21.93
N ARG A 960 -7.05 -0.45 -21.22
CA ARG A 960 -8.13 -1.25 -20.61
C ARG A 960 -9.12 -1.72 -21.68
N GLY A 961 -9.82 -2.83 -21.42
CA GLY A 961 -10.72 -3.50 -22.37
C GLY A 961 -11.71 -2.57 -23.09
N ALA A 962 -12.34 -1.64 -22.38
CA ALA A 962 -13.28 -0.68 -23.00
C ALA A 962 -12.64 0.20 -24.09
N LYS A 963 -11.37 0.63 -23.92
CA LYS A 963 -10.64 1.38 -24.95
C LYS A 963 -10.27 0.50 -26.14
N LYS A 964 -9.89 -0.75 -25.89
CA LYS A 964 -9.60 -1.72 -26.94
C LYS A 964 -10.83 -2.02 -27.80
N ASN A 965 -11.96 -2.29 -27.15
CA ASN A 965 -13.24 -2.53 -27.83
C ASN A 965 -13.67 -1.30 -28.63
N GLY A 966 -13.50 -0.09 -28.07
CA GLY A 966 -13.73 1.16 -28.79
C GLY A 966 -12.86 1.30 -30.04
N MET A 967 -11.59 0.88 -29.99
CA MET A 967 -10.71 0.91 -31.16
C MET A 967 -11.09 -0.14 -32.21
N ILE A 968 -11.38 -1.37 -31.80
CA ILE A 968 -11.90 -2.43 -32.69
C ILE A 968 -13.15 -1.94 -33.42
N LYS A 969 -14.05 -1.31 -32.67
CA LYS A 969 -15.27 -0.73 -33.22
C LYS A 969 -15.00 0.36 -34.26
N ARG A 970 -14.00 1.21 -34.04
CA ARG A 970 -13.55 2.20 -35.03
C ARG A 970 -12.93 1.55 -36.26
N PHE A 971 -12.13 0.49 -36.12
CA PHE A 971 -11.63 -0.26 -37.30
C PHE A 971 -12.76 -0.84 -38.16
N LEU A 972 -13.84 -1.31 -37.53
CA LEU A 972 -14.99 -1.85 -38.25
C LEU A 972 -15.92 -0.77 -38.82
N LYS A 973 -15.99 0.40 -38.19
CA LYS A 973 -16.91 1.49 -38.56
C LYS A 973 -16.28 2.54 -39.47
N ASP A 974 -15.09 3.01 -39.13
CA ASP A 974 -14.50 4.22 -39.70
C ASP A 974 -13.59 3.88 -40.88
N VAL A 975 -13.09 2.65 -41.01
CA VAL A 975 -12.22 2.24 -42.11
C VAL A 975 -13.03 1.98 -43.39
N GLU A 976 -12.59 2.57 -44.49
CA GLU A 976 -13.17 2.41 -45.82
C GLU A 976 -12.45 1.29 -46.56
N TRP A 977 -12.90 0.06 -46.32
CA TRP A 977 -12.28 -1.15 -46.89
C TRP A 977 -12.48 -1.31 -48.40
N GLY A 978 -13.49 -0.66 -48.99
CA GLY A 978 -13.87 -0.87 -50.39
C GLY A 978 -14.54 -2.23 -50.63
N ASP A 979 -14.48 -2.70 -51.88
CA ASP A 979 -14.97 -4.02 -52.28
C ASP A 979 -13.85 -5.05 -52.09
N LEU A 980 -13.99 -5.89 -51.07
CA LEU A 980 -13.02 -6.94 -50.74
C LEU A 980 -13.62 -8.33 -50.91
N ASP A 981 -12.83 -9.25 -51.45
CA ASP A 981 -13.18 -10.66 -51.50
C ASP A 981 -12.93 -11.32 -50.15
N TRP A 982 -11.79 -11.02 -49.54
CA TRP A 982 -11.35 -11.62 -48.29
C TRP A 982 -10.87 -10.56 -47.30
N LEU A 983 -11.46 -10.55 -46.10
CA LEU A 983 -10.94 -9.83 -44.95
C LEU A 983 -10.39 -10.83 -43.93
N VAL A 984 -9.07 -10.88 -43.81
CA VAL A 984 -8.35 -11.71 -42.84
C VAL A 984 -8.16 -10.92 -41.55
N VAL A 985 -8.70 -11.43 -40.45
CA VAL A 985 -8.64 -10.76 -39.15
C VAL A 985 -7.67 -11.49 -38.24
N ASP A 986 -6.55 -10.84 -37.93
CA ASP A 986 -5.55 -11.35 -37.00
C ASP A 986 -5.94 -10.98 -35.57
N THR A 987 -6.27 -11.98 -34.77
CA THR A 987 -6.76 -11.78 -33.41
C THR A 987 -5.66 -12.03 -32.38
N PRO A 988 -5.69 -11.50 -31.15
CA PRO A 988 -4.67 -11.83 -30.13
C PRO A 988 -4.66 -13.33 -29.74
N PRO A 989 -3.60 -13.85 -29.10
CA PRO A 989 -3.56 -15.25 -28.68
C PRO A 989 -4.36 -15.53 -27.39
N GLY A 990 -5.00 -16.71 -27.33
CA GLY A 990 -5.76 -17.22 -26.18
C GLY A 990 -7.23 -16.79 -26.21
N THR A 991 -7.97 -17.01 -25.10
CA THR A 991 -9.40 -16.67 -25.03
C THR A 991 -9.59 -15.24 -24.50
N SER A 992 -9.25 -14.23 -25.29
CA SER A 992 -9.34 -12.82 -24.88
C SER A 992 -10.70 -12.15 -25.22
N ASP A 993 -10.98 -11.00 -24.60
CA ASP A 993 -12.25 -10.26 -24.78
C ASP A 993 -12.39 -9.66 -26.20
N GLU A 994 -11.27 -9.49 -26.90
CA GLU A 994 -11.21 -8.99 -28.27
C GLU A 994 -11.96 -9.92 -29.24
N HIS A 995 -11.86 -11.25 -29.09
CA HIS A 995 -12.60 -12.20 -29.94
C HIS A 995 -14.12 -12.09 -29.76
N LEU A 996 -14.58 -11.89 -28.52
CA LEU A 996 -16.00 -11.68 -28.22
C LEU A 996 -16.50 -10.37 -28.82
N SER A 997 -15.68 -9.32 -28.73
CA SER A 997 -16.03 -7.98 -29.23
C SER A 997 -16.18 -8.00 -30.75
N VAL A 998 -15.21 -8.56 -31.47
CA VAL A 998 -15.25 -8.70 -32.94
C VAL A 998 -16.46 -9.53 -33.37
N ASN A 999 -16.68 -10.68 -32.75
CA ASN A 999 -17.82 -11.53 -33.07
C ASN A 999 -19.18 -10.87 -32.76
N THR A 1000 -19.24 -10.03 -31.71
CA THR A 1000 -20.46 -9.28 -31.38
C THR A 1000 -20.73 -8.18 -32.40
N TYR A 1001 -19.71 -7.40 -32.77
CA TYR A 1001 -19.85 -6.32 -33.75
C TYR A 1001 -20.08 -6.83 -35.18
N MET A 1002 -19.55 -8.00 -35.53
CA MET A 1002 -19.71 -8.60 -36.86
C MET A 1002 -20.88 -9.58 -36.96
N ARG A 1003 -21.67 -9.77 -35.89
CA ARG A 1003 -22.76 -10.75 -35.87
C ARG A 1003 -23.79 -10.52 -36.97
N GLU A 1004 -24.18 -9.27 -37.20
CA GLU A 1004 -25.17 -8.89 -38.22
C GLU A 1004 -24.60 -8.94 -39.64
N SER A 1005 -23.31 -8.61 -39.80
CA SER A 1005 -22.64 -8.62 -41.12
C SER A 1005 -22.15 -10.02 -41.53
N GLY A 1006 -22.18 -10.99 -40.61
CA GLY A 1006 -21.84 -12.39 -40.83
C GLY A 1006 -20.33 -12.65 -40.87
N VAL A 1007 -19.85 -13.66 -40.13
CA VAL A 1007 -18.47 -14.15 -40.18
C VAL A 1007 -18.46 -15.49 -40.93
N SER A 1008 -17.62 -15.62 -41.97
CA SER A 1008 -17.56 -16.82 -42.82
C SER A 1008 -17.02 -18.02 -42.05
N GLY A 1009 -16.06 -17.78 -41.15
CA GLY A 1009 -15.62 -18.72 -40.15
C GLY A 1009 -14.24 -18.40 -39.57
N ALA A 1010 -13.74 -19.28 -38.71
CA ALA A 1010 -12.45 -19.15 -38.05
C ALA A 1010 -11.49 -20.28 -38.43
N VAL A 1011 -10.23 -19.93 -38.69
CA VAL A 1011 -9.11 -20.87 -38.83
C VAL A 1011 -8.30 -20.85 -37.54
N VAL A 1012 -8.06 -22.03 -36.97
CA VAL A 1012 -7.31 -22.16 -35.71
C VAL A 1012 -5.90 -22.66 -36.01
N VAL A 1013 -4.90 -21.86 -35.62
CA VAL A 1013 -3.48 -22.16 -35.84
C VAL A 1013 -2.87 -22.80 -34.60
N THR A 1014 -2.16 -23.91 -34.77
CA THR A 1014 -1.48 -24.65 -33.69
C THR A 1014 -0.09 -25.11 -34.12
N THR A 1015 0.72 -25.59 -33.17
CA THR A 1015 1.94 -26.35 -33.44
C THR A 1015 1.75 -27.82 -33.03
N PRO A 1016 2.61 -28.76 -33.48
CA PRO A 1016 2.48 -30.19 -33.15
C PRO A 1016 2.62 -30.53 -31.65
N GLN A 1017 3.00 -29.56 -30.81
CA GLN A 1017 3.27 -29.78 -29.39
C GLN A 1017 1.98 -29.93 -28.57
N GLU A 1018 1.94 -30.91 -27.66
CA GLU A 1018 0.79 -31.16 -26.77
C GLU A 1018 0.35 -29.93 -25.96
N VAL A 1019 1.31 -29.11 -25.53
CA VAL A 1019 1.01 -27.91 -24.75
C VAL A 1019 0.19 -26.91 -25.56
N ALA A 1020 0.47 -26.77 -26.87
CA ALA A 1020 -0.32 -25.91 -27.75
C ALA A 1020 -1.71 -26.52 -28.02
N LEU A 1021 -1.79 -27.85 -28.23
CA LEU A 1021 -3.04 -28.56 -28.47
C LEU A 1021 -4.03 -28.47 -27.29
N LEU A 1022 -3.54 -28.44 -26.04
CA LEU A 1022 -4.39 -28.26 -24.85
C LEU A 1022 -5.09 -26.91 -24.81
N ASP A 1023 -4.42 -25.85 -25.28
CA ASP A 1023 -5.02 -24.51 -25.30
C ASP A 1023 -5.94 -24.34 -26.52
N VAL A 1024 -5.62 -24.98 -27.65
CA VAL A 1024 -6.49 -25.03 -28.83
C VAL A 1024 -7.81 -25.77 -28.55
N ARG A 1025 -7.80 -26.82 -27.72
CA ARG A 1025 -9.06 -27.46 -27.27
C ARG A 1025 -10.00 -26.46 -26.60
N LYS A 1026 -9.47 -25.62 -25.71
CA LYS A 1026 -10.24 -24.58 -25.02
C LYS A 1026 -10.71 -23.49 -25.98
N GLU A 1027 -9.87 -23.16 -26.96
CA GLU A 1027 -10.18 -22.16 -27.99
C GLU A 1027 -11.34 -22.63 -28.89
N ILE A 1028 -11.35 -23.90 -29.29
CA ILE A 1028 -12.46 -24.46 -30.08
C ILE A 1028 -13.75 -24.51 -29.24
N ASP A 1029 -13.67 -24.89 -27.97
CA ASP A 1029 -14.81 -24.84 -27.05
C ASP A 1029 -15.32 -23.40 -26.85
N PHE A 1030 -14.42 -22.41 -26.83
CA PHE A 1030 -14.77 -21.00 -26.80
C PHE A 1030 -15.50 -20.59 -28.09
N CYS A 1031 -14.99 -20.95 -29.27
CA CYS A 1031 -15.66 -20.69 -30.55
C CYS A 1031 -17.08 -21.26 -30.60
N ARG A 1032 -17.25 -22.51 -30.13
CA ARG A 1032 -18.57 -23.16 -30.04
C ARG A 1032 -19.53 -22.39 -29.14
N LYS A 1033 -19.07 -21.90 -27.99
CA LYS A 1033 -19.89 -21.09 -27.06
C LYS A 1033 -20.19 -19.70 -27.61
N ALA A 1034 -19.25 -19.11 -28.34
CA ALA A 1034 -19.40 -17.80 -28.96
C ALA A 1034 -20.24 -17.84 -30.25
N GLY A 1035 -20.58 -19.03 -30.76
CA GLY A 1035 -21.32 -19.20 -32.02
C GLY A 1035 -20.46 -18.96 -33.28
N ILE A 1036 -19.14 -19.05 -33.17
CA ILE A 1036 -18.20 -18.89 -34.28
C ILE A 1036 -18.02 -20.25 -34.97
N ARG A 1037 -18.28 -20.32 -36.27
CA ARG A 1037 -18.05 -21.51 -37.09
C ARG A 1037 -16.55 -21.72 -37.29
N VAL A 1038 -15.98 -22.79 -36.74
CA VAL A 1038 -14.59 -23.18 -37.00
C VAL A 1038 -14.51 -23.91 -38.33
N LEU A 1039 -13.77 -23.36 -39.29
CA LEU A 1039 -13.56 -23.97 -40.61
C LEU A 1039 -12.57 -25.14 -40.53
N GLY A 1040 -11.48 -24.96 -39.80
CA GLY A 1040 -10.48 -26.00 -39.68
C GLY A 1040 -9.27 -25.64 -38.83
N ILE A 1041 -8.44 -26.65 -38.56
CA ILE A 1041 -7.18 -26.51 -37.82
C ILE A 1041 -6.01 -26.56 -38.81
N VAL A 1042 -5.07 -25.63 -38.67
CA VAL A 1042 -3.77 -25.62 -39.38
C VAL A 1042 -2.66 -25.93 -38.39
N GLU A 1043 -1.83 -26.92 -38.71
CA GLU A 1043 -0.61 -27.21 -37.96
C GLU A 1043 0.56 -26.46 -38.58
N ASN A 1044 0.98 -25.37 -37.94
CA ASN A 1044 2.14 -24.58 -38.31
C ASN A 1044 3.42 -25.13 -37.66
N MET A 1045 4.57 -24.91 -38.30
CA MET A 1045 5.89 -25.37 -37.86
C MET A 1045 5.97 -26.91 -37.71
N SER A 1046 5.31 -27.67 -38.58
CA SER A 1046 5.17 -29.14 -38.45
C SER A 1046 6.48 -29.92 -38.66
N GLY A 1047 7.41 -29.37 -39.43
CA GLY A 1047 8.71 -29.97 -39.74
C GLY A 1047 9.63 -28.96 -40.45
N PHE A 1048 10.94 -29.17 -40.43
CA PHE A 1048 11.92 -28.36 -41.14
C PHE A 1048 12.50 -29.17 -42.29
N VAL A 1049 12.34 -28.65 -43.51
CA VAL A 1049 12.95 -29.20 -44.72
C VAL A 1049 14.24 -28.45 -44.97
N CYS A 1050 15.38 -29.14 -44.88
CA CYS A 1050 16.67 -28.51 -45.11
C CYS A 1050 16.79 -28.04 -46.58
N PRO A 1051 17.07 -26.75 -46.84
CA PRO A 1051 17.17 -26.25 -48.21
C PRO A 1051 18.35 -26.83 -48.99
N ASN A 1052 19.40 -27.30 -48.29
CA ASN A 1052 20.60 -27.86 -48.93
C ASN A 1052 20.47 -29.34 -49.30
N CYS A 1053 19.94 -30.18 -48.40
CA CYS A 1053 19.86 -31.63 -48.60
C CYS A 1053 18.44 -32.18 -48.83
N LYS A 1054 17.40 -31.33 -48.76
CA LYS A 1054 15.97 -31.69 -48.83
C LYS A 1054 15.50 -32.70 -47.78
N GLY A 1055 16.35 -33.03 -46.80
CA GLY A 1055 15.99 -33.89 -45.68
C GLY A 1055 14.99 -33.21 -44.76
N GLU A 1056 13.92 -33.91 -44.40
CA GLU A 1056 12.92 -33.43 -43.44
C GLU A 1056 13.33 -33.82 -42.01
N SER A 1057 13.26 -32.84 -41.10
CA SER A 1057 13.51 -33.02 -39.68
C SER A 1057 12.30 -32.55 -38.88
N GLN A 1058 11.81 -33.42 -37.99
CA GLN A 1058 10.72 -33.05 -37.08
C GLN A 1058 11.30 -32.32 -35.87
N ILE A 1059 11.30 -31.00 -35.92
CA ILE A 1059 11.73 -30.14 -34.80
C ILE A 1059 10.78 -30.32 -33.61
N PHE A 1060 9.47 -30.35 -33.87
CA PHE A 1060 8.45 -30.59 -32.86
C PHE A 1060 7.78 -31.93 -33.11
N ARG A 1061 8.17 -32.96 -32.34
CA ARG A 1061 7.60 -34.30 -32.48
C ARG A 1061 6.16 -34.34 -31.95
N ALA A 1062 5.24 -34.77 -32.80
CA ALA A 1062 3.86 -35.06 -32.41
C ALA A 1062 3.80 -36.41 -31.68
N THR A 1063 3.57 -36.41 -30.38
CA THR A 1063 3.44 -37.63 -29.57
C THR A 1063 2.12 -38.36 -29.74
N THR A 1064 1.04 -37.62 -30.05
CA THR A 1064 -0.33 -38.17 -30.17
C THR A 1064 -0.97 -37.94 -31.54
N GLY A 1065 -0.17 -37.60 -32.56
CA GLY A 1065 -0.65 -37.33 -33.91
C GLY A 1065 -0.95 -35.85 -34.23
N GLY A 1066 -0.69 -34.93 -33.29
CA GLY A 1066 -0.63 -33.49 -33.57
C GLY A 1066 -1.99 -32.83 -33.79
N GLY A 1067 -2.01 -31.76 -34.57
CA GLY A 1067 -3.22 -31.02 -34.93
C GLY A 1067 -4.23 -31.85 -35.74
N GLU A 1068 -3.76 -32.82 -36.52
CA GLU A 1068 -4.64 -33.71 -37.32
C GLU A 1068 -5.44 -34.67 -36.44
N ALA A 1069 -4.80 -35.26 -35.42
CA ALA A 1069 -5.50 -36.10 -34.45
C ALA A 1069 -6.53 -35.29 -33.65
N LEU A 1070 -6.18 -34.06 -33.27
CA LEU A 1070 -7.10 -33.15 -32.58
C LEU A 1070 -8.30 -32.76 -33.45
N ALA A 1071 -8.08 -32.50 -34.74
CA ALA A 1071 -9.15 -32.19 -35.69
C ALA A 1071 -10.18 -33.33 -35.77
N LYS A 1072 -9.68 -34.58 -35.87
CA LYS A 1072 -10.51 -35.80 -35.82
C LYS A 1072 -11.24 -35.99 -34.50
N GLU A 1073 -10.57 -35.73 -33.36
CA GLU A 1073 -11.15 -35.84 -32.02
C GLU A 1073 -12.33 -34.86 -31.84
N VAL A 1074 -12.16 -33.63 -32.30
CA VAL A 1074 -13.12 -32.55 -32.07
C VAL A 1074 -14.20 -32.47 -33.17
N GLY A 1075 -14.01 -33.16 -34.30
CA GLY A 1075 -14.96 -33.15 -35.43
C GLY A 1075 -14.88 -31.87 -36.25
N VAL A 1076 -13.65 -31.40 -36.52
CA VAL A 1076 -13.34 -30.20 -37.32
C VAL A 1076 -12.38 -30.61 -38.45
N GLU A 1077 -12.42 -29.92 -39.59
CA GLU A 1077 -11.59 -30.25 -40.74
C GLU A 1077 -10.10 -29.94 -40.50
N PHE A 1078 -9.21 -30.77 -41.03
CA PHE A 1078 -7.77 -30.52 -41.00
C PHE A 1078 -7.30 -29.86 -42.29
N LEU A 1079 -6.93 -28.59 -42.21
CA LEU A 1079 -6.63 -27.78 -43.40
C LEU A 1079 -5.24 -28.11 -43.96
N GLY A 1080 -4.23 -28.29 -43.12
CA GLY A 1080 -2.91 -28.64 -43.63
C GLY A 1080 -1.79 -28.50 -42.61
N ARG A 1081 -0.59 -28.87 -43.07
CA ARG A 1081 0.66 -28.78 -42.32
C ARG A 1081 1.59 -27.81 -43.03
N VAL A 1082 1.95 -26.71 -42.37
CA VAL A 1082 2.89 -25.73 -42.91
C VAL A 1082 4.28 -26.00 -42.32
N PRO A 1083 5.30 -26.34 -43.14
CA PRO A 1083 6.64 -26.58 -42.66
C PRO A 1083 7.29 -25.29 -42.14
N LEU A 1084 8.19 -25.43 -41.16
CA LEU A 1084 9.02 -24.35 -40.68
C LEU A 1084 10.10 -24.05 -41.73
N ASP A 1085 10.03 -22.87 -42.34
CA ASP A 1085 11.05 -22.34 -43.23
C ASP A 1085 11.64 -21.05 -42.62
N PRO A 1086 12.94 -21.02 -42.25
CA PRO A 1086 13.59 -19.83 -41.70
C PRO A 1086 13.51 -18.60 -42.61
N ARG A 1087 13.37 -18.81 -43.93
CA ARG A 1087 13.24 -17.72 -44.91
C ARG A 1087 11.94 -16.95 -44.76
N ILE A 1088 10.90 -17.56 -44.19
CA ILE A 1088 9.64 -16.87 -43.84
C ILE A 1088 9.91 -15.81 -42.78
N GLY A 1089 10.69 -16.16 -41.75
CA GLY A 1089 11.07 -15.22 -40.69
C GLY A 1089 11.84 -14.02 -41.27
N MET A 1090 12.79 -14.29 -42.18
CA MET A 1090 13.52 -13.22 -42.87
C MET A 1090 12.60 -12.34 -43.73
N ALA A 1091 11.72 -12.94 -44.54
CA ALA A 1091 10.77 -12.19 -45.37
C ALA A 1091 9.87 -11.28 -44.52
N CYS A 1092 9.35 -11.79 -43.40
CA CYS A 1092 8.58 -11.00 -42.45
C CYS A 1092 9.42 -9.90 -41.76
N ASP A 1093 10.68 -10.14 -41.44
CA ASP A 1093 11.53 -9.11 -40.81
C ASP A 1093 11.87 -7.97 -41.78
N TYR A 1094 12.00 -8.28 -43.08
CA TYR A 1094 12.24 -7.29 -44.15
C TYR A 1094 10.96 -6.70 -44.74
N GLY A 1095 9.78 -7.26 -44.42
CA GLY A 1095 8.52 -6.82 -44.98
C GLY A 1095 8.30 -7.21 -46.44
N GLU A 1096 8.94 -8.29 -46.92
CA GLU A 1096 8.86 -8.76 -48.30
C GLU A 1096 7.82 -9.89 -48.45
N SER A 1097 7.18 -9.93 -49.62
CA SER A 1097 6.28 -11.02 -49.99
C SER A 1097 7.07 -12.34 -50.14
N PHE A 1098 6.78 -13.30 -49.27
CA PHE A 1098 7.43 -14.62 -49.31
C PHE A 1098 7.14 -15.39 -50.60
N PHE A 1099 5.95 -15.18 -51.19
CA PHE A 1099 5.54 -15.84 -52.43
C PHE A 1099 6.32 -15.34 -53.64
N ASP A 1100 6.68 -14.05 -53.66
CA ASP A 1100 7.48 -13.46 -54.74
C ASP A 1100 8.96 -13.81 -54.60
N ALA A 1101 9.48 -13.79 -53.37
CA ALA A 1101 10.89 -14.07 -53.10
C ALA A 1101 11.25 -15.56 -53.21
N TYR A 1102 10.36 -16.47 -52.79
CA TYR A 1102 10.64 -17.91 -52.71
C TYR A 1102 9.45 -18.79 -53.17
N PRO A 1103 9.02 -18.70 -54.44
CA PRO A 1103 7.85 -19.42 -54.94
C PRO A 1103 8.00 -20.96 -54.87
N ASP A 1104 9.22 -21.47 -55.04
CA ASP A 1104 9.52 -22.91 -55.03
C ASP A 1104 9.55 -23.53 -53.62
N SER A 1105 9.28 -22.76 -52.55
CA SER A 1105 9.33 -23.29 -51.19
C SER A 1105 8.17 -24.26 -50.91
N PRO A 1106 8.41 -25.41 -50.26
CA PRO A 1106 7.34 -26.31 -49.81
C PRO A 1106 6.28 -25.63 -48.93
N ALA A 1107 6.65 -24.54 -48.23
CA ALA A 1107 5.71 -23.76 -47.43
C ALA A 1107 4.69 -23.02 -48.31
N CYS A 1108 5.08 -22.50 -49.48
CA CYS A 1108 4.17 -21.85 -50.42
C CYS A 1108 3.12 -22.85 -50.94
N THR A 1109 3.55 -24.04 -51.35
CA THR A 1109 2.64 -25.10 -51.81
C THR A 1109 1.65 -25.49 -50.72
N ALA A 1110 2.13 -25.71 -49.48
CA ALA A 1110 1.27 -26.05 -48.35
C ALA A 1110 0.26 -24.95 -48.00
N LEU A 1111 0.63 -23.67 -48.13
CA LEU A 1111 -0.28 -22.55 -47.92
C LEU A 1111 -1.34 -22.44 -49.02
N MET A 1112 -0.98 -22.66 -50.29
CA MET A 1112 -1.93 -22.70 -51.39
C MET A 1112 -2.96 -23.83 -51.21
N GLU A 1113 -2.53 -25.02 -50.76
CA GLU A 1113 -3.46 -26.11 -50.41
C GLU A 1113 -4.43 -25.72 -49.27
N VAL A 1114 -3.94 -24.99 -48.27
CA VAL A 1114 -4.79 -24.47 -47.18
C VAL A 1114 -5.81 -23.46 -47.72
N VAL A 1115 -5.39 -22.54 -48.60
CA VAL A 1115 -6.28 -21.58 -49.28
C VAL A 1115 -7.36 -22.30 -50.07
N GLU A 1116 -7.00 -23.28 -50.89
CA GLU A 1116 -7.97 -24.05 -51.69
C GLU A 1116 -9.03 -24.73 -50.82
N LYS A 1117 -8.62 -25.35 -49.70
CA LYS A 1117 -9.57 -25.96 -48.75
C LYS A 1117 -10.45 -24.95 -48.06
N VAL A 1118 -9.90 -23.79 -47.66
CA VAL A 1118 -10.69 -22.71 -47.04
C VAL A 1118 -11.73 -22.19 -48.03
N ARG A 1119 -11.36 -21.94 -49.30
CA ARG A 1119 -12.29 -21.53 -50.36
C ARG A 1119 -13.41 -22.56 -50.58
N GLY A 1120 -13.05 -23.85 -50.63
CA GLY A 1120 -14.02 -24.94 -50.76
C GLY A 1120 -15.02 -25.04 -49.60
N LEU A 1121 -14.58 -24.81 -48.35
CA LEU A 1121 -15.45 -24.87 -47.15
C LEU A 1121 -16.38 -23.66 -47.00
N VAL A 1122 -15.98 -22.52 -47.56
CA VAL A 1122 -16.76 -21.28 -47.57
C VAL A 1122 -17.71 -21.22 -48.78
N GLY A 1123 -17.47 -22.03 -49.82
CA GLY A 1123 -18.34 -22.17 -51.00
C GLY A 1123 -18.00 -21.24 -52.16
N ASP A 1124 -16.75 -20.75 -52.22
CA ASP A 1124 -16.24 -19.90 -53.30
C ASP A 1124 -15.61 -20.77 -54.41
N GLU A 1125 -16.46 -21.44 -55.19
CA GLU A 1125 -16.02 -22.16 -56.40
C GLU A 1125 -15.91 -21.19 -57.58
N THR A 1126 -14.76 -20.53 -57.72
CA THR A 1126 -14.34 -20.08 -59.06
C THR A 1126 -14.07 -21.34 -59.88
N LYS A 1127 -14.97 -21.62 -60.82
CA LYS A 1127 -14.84 -22.72 -61.79
C LYS A 1127 -13.40 -22.84 -62.27
N LYS A 1128 -12.81 -24.02 -62.09
CA LYS A 1128 -11.60 -24.42 -62.80
C LYS A 1128 -11.89 -24.29 -64.31
N GLU A 1129 -11.23 -23.35 -64.98
CA GLU A 1129 -10.97 -23.41 -66.43
C GLU A 1129 -9.59 -24.01 -66.67
#